data_AF-A0A7C5AJA7-F1
#
_entry.id   AF-A0A7C5AJA7-F1
#
_cell.length_a   1.000
_cell.length_b   1.000
_cell.length_c   1.000
_cell.angle_alpha   90.00
_cell.angle_beta   90.00
_cell.angle_gamma   90.00
#
_symmetry.space_group_name_H-M   'P 1'
#
loop_
_entity.id
_entity.type
_entity.pdbx_description
1 polymer ?
#
loop_
_entity_poly.entity_id
_entity_poly.type
_entity_poly.pdbx_seq_one_letter_code
_entity_poly.pdbx_strand_id
1 'polypeptide(L)'
;MKRGIQEHALTAGTRLASLSLLAFASAVSAEAAFIRLRIAADAHVTSNRTTIGVFVTNEGDEPAFSVAASVSAEGRSAASSETSECLDTGRTFRTRIALDGPLSPPGIHTAIIRIRYTDANGYPFTAIATLPAVSGDPGPAVDPTTVGLCAAPSGRSGEVLLTIASELTGAVPAHVSLVLPDELSCPRPEISVLVPPREKQMCRFAVSNVSGWPGSAYEIFAVVDYDWDGRHHSVTARSIMRLKPFGAPKGPIRKMAGVAACLLAACFVLLQFKSVRRALPSALASVWLPRPVGIAATAALFASLAGFTLAHLSPEFLAADTTTVGGDTPAHNYMASQLARNIFERGRLVCWANGWWCGFPLFQFYFLPPYIAVALLSKIMPFNLAFKWISISGILALPPAAAMAARIMGASGPAPFLAGTAMLLLLFDSAHTMWGVNIFSTLAGMIANSVSFPIMLLALACAARDAWQNRFRAVTSVLLALLAISHFFTTVVAAVTLAAAPLMAPRGMKIRAMLVLAAEGALAFLLAAWWVLPLAAGMEFTVPFGENWDISLQSPFLKTVLIAGPPLALAGLIEGAMLSDRFVLIHAWMFLSSALLFWQGWRISGVFVNIRLWPFMVYALLAIAAGLVGRIAWKARAKGLLVSASAVAAMLAVSDNAAAVAGWARWNYRGLELSPRWPVIRDLILPLDGTPGRLANDLHERNNSLGSTRIFECVPHLIRKPVVEGGILTSSPGSLYAYYLQSETSKACAGFPTLVTPTTFNMTNATLHMELLNVKHFIACWEETRRALAALPQWKKTGERDGWELFELRSHDGKYVVLPRRYPAAVRVTDWKKAGLEWFARPNALEQPFIFLRDNEPDPRFPKPLTQDEFMRALDNPSGLSAAETGPNGTIEAESVADDRIAFTTRAVGMPHLIKINYHPNWKVRGASRIYLATPCFMIVYPDQENVELRYGYSPADIAGMILAVAGVTVLAVLGIAAIRRHLSMPPAGAGVQQP
;
A
#
# COMPACT_ATOMS: atom_id res chain seq x y z
N MET A 1 15.39 46.86 -34.01
CA MET A 1 14.48 45.80 -34.50
C MET A 1 15.10 44.40 -34.59
N LYS A 2 16.32 44.19 -35.15
CA LYS A 2 16.93 42.84 -35.27
C LYS A 2 17.23 42.10 -33.94
N ARG A 3 17.47 42.82 -32.83
CA ARG A 3 17.64 42.21 -31.49
C ARG A 3 16.34 41.67 -30.88
N GLY A 4 15.20 42.33 -31.11
CA GLY A 4 13.89 41.90 -30.57
C GLY A 4 13.31 40.67 -31.27
N ILE A 5 13.62 40.48 -32.56
CA ILE A 5 13.19 39.31 -33.34
C ILE A 5 14.01 38.06 -32.97
N GLN A 6 15.29 38.22 -32.59
CA GLN A 6 16.13 37.11 -32.13
C GLN A 6 15.73 36.57 -30.74
N GLU A 7 15.28 37.43 -29.82
CA GLU A 7 14.77 36.99 -28.50
C GLU A 7 13.41 36.26 -28.61
N HIS A 8 12.55 36.67 -29.55
CA HIS A 8 11.26 36.00 -29.81
C HIS A 8 11.42 34.62 -30.48
N ALA A 9 12.44 34.43 -31.34
CA ALA A 9 12.72 33.14 -31.96
C ALA A 9 13.42 32.14 -31.01
N LEU A 10 14.26 32.63 -30.09
CA LEU A 10 14.93 31.81 -29.06
C LEU A 10 13.94 31.21 -28.04
N THR A 11 12.94 32.00 -27.66
CA THR A 11 11.84 31.52 -26.83
C THR A 11 10.99 30.49 -27.59
N ALA A 12 10.81 30.63 -28.91
CA ALA A 12 9.99 29.71 -29.69
C ALA A 12 10.56 28.28 -29.79
N GLY A 13 11.86 28.07 -29.98
CA GLY A 13 12.45 26.72 -30.16
C GLY A 13 12.55 25.89 -28.86
N THR A 14 12.88 26.55 -27.74
CA THR A 14 12.80 25.93 -26.41
C THR A 14 11.35 25.75 -25.97
N ARG A 15 10.47 26.73 -26.25
CA ARG A 15 9.02 26.54 -26.08
C ARG A 15 8.51 25.40 -26.96
N LEU A 16 8.99 25.19 -28.19
CA LEU A 16 8.54 24.08 -29.04
C LEU A 16 8.97 22.73 -28.47
N ALA A 17 10.23 22.58 -28.03
CA ALA A 17 10.69 21.35 -27.40
C ALA A 17 9.96 21.08 -26.06
N SER A 18 9.75 22.13 -25.25
CA SER A 18 8.98 22.05 -24.00
C SER A 18 7.49 21.83 -24.24
N LEU A 19 6.89 22.42 -25.28
CA LEU A 19 5.50 22.21 -25.70
C LEU A 19 5.32 20.82 -26.30
N SER A 20 6.29 20.30 -27.03
CA SER A 20 6.30 18.91 -27.52
C SER A 20 6.46 17.91 -26.37
N LEU A 21 7.28 18.21 -25.36
CA LEU A 21 7.39 17.41 -24.13
C LEU A 21 6.11 17.47 -23.28
N LEU A 22 5.49 18.64 -23.14
CA LEU A 22 4.20 18.84 -22.45
C LEU A 22 3.03 18.17 -23.19
N ALA A 23 2.95 18.33 -24.51
CA ALA A 23 1.93 17.71 -25.35
C ALA A 23 2.11 16.18 -25.41
N PHE A 24 3.35 15.68 -25.36
CA PHE A 24 3.64 14.26 -25.29
C PHE A 24 3.31 13.66 -23.92
N ALA A 25 3.59 14.38 -22.82
CA ALA A 25 3.20 13.96 -21.48
C ALA A 25 1.68 13.77 -21.34
N SER A 26 0.87 14.51 -22.11
CA SER A 26 -0.58 14.35 -22.18
C SER A 26 -1.10 13.31 -23.18
N ALA A 27 -0.23 12.73 -24.03
CA ALA A 27 -0.64 11.94 -25.20
C ALA A 27 -0.16 10.48 -25.20
N VAL A 28 0.44 9.99 -24.12
CA VAL A 28 0.79 8.56 -23.98
C VAL A 28 -0.31 7.87 -23.20
N SER A 29 -0.96 6.92 -23.83
CA SER A 29 -1.71 5.89 -23.12
C SER A 29 -1.17 4.53 -23.47
N ALA A 30 -1.25 3.62 -22.51
CA ALA A 30 -0.83 2.26 -22.70
C ALA A 30 -1.84 1.41 -23.49
N GLU A 31 -1.31 0.35 -24.08
CA GLU A 31 -2.08 -0.85 -24.40
C GLU A 31 -2.24 -1.67 -23.12
N ALA A 32 -3.44 -2.21 -22.88
CA ALA A 32 -3.75 -2.98 -21.70
C ALA A 32 -3.35 -4.46 -21.89
N ALA A 33 -2.76 -5.08 -20.86
CA ALA A 33 -2.68 -6.53 -20.72
C ALA A 33 -4.10 -7.13 -20.67
N PHE A 34 -4.25 -8.41 -21.01
CA PHE A 34 -5.57 -9.05 -21.05
C PHE A 34 -5.56 -10.49 -20.55
N ILE A 35 -6.58 -10.80 -19.76
CA ILE A 35 -6.93 -12.18 -19.39
C ILE A 35 -7.91 -12.70 -20.44
N ARG A 36 -7.67 -13.92 -20.94
CA ARG A 36 -8.59 -14.61 -21.87
C ARG A 36 -8.83 -16.01 -21.37
N LEU A 37 -10.07 -16.32 -20.97
CA LEU A 37 -10.43 -17.65 -20.50
C LEU A 37 -11.12 -18.44 -21.60
N ARG A 38 -10.56 -19.59 -21.97
CA ARG A 38 -11.21 -20.61 -22.79
C ARG A 38 -11.95 -21.58 -21.86
N ILE A 39 -13.28 -21.61 -21.98
CA ILE A 39 -14.15 -22.47 -21.17
C ILE A 39 -14.59 -23.66 -22.02
N ALA A 40 -14.34 -24.87 -21.54
CA ALA A 40 -14.90 -26.11 -22.07
C ALA A 40 -15.71 -26.80 -20.97
N ALA A 41 -16.79 -27.50 -21.33
CA ALA A 41 -17.63 -28.17 -20.35
C ALA A 41 -18.33 -29.40 -20.93
N ASP A 42 -18.74 -30.30 -20.05
CA ASP A 42 -19.51 -31.51 -20.35
C ASP A 42 -20.64 -31.68 -19.32
N ALA A 43 -21.76 -32.26 -19.74
CA ALA A 43 -22.92 -32.51 -18.89
C ALA A 43 -23.22 -34.00 -18.81
N HIS A 44 -23.45 -34.49 -17.60
CA HIS A 44 -23.87 -35.84 -17.29
C HIS A 44 -25.20 -35.77 -16.53
N VAL A 45 -26.29 -36.04 -17.23
CA VAL A 45 -27.66 -36.02 -16.67
C VAL A 45 -28.07 -37.46 -16.32
N THR A 46 -28.45 -37.68 -15.06
CA THR A 46 -28.96 -38.96 -14.57
C THR A 46 -30.38 -38.78 -14.02
N SER A 47 -31.09 -39.87 -13.75
CA SER A 47 -32.45 -39.82 -13.19
C SER A 47 -32.58 -39.03 -11.88
N ASN A 48 -31.47 -38.87 -11.14
CA ASN A 48 -31.49 -38.29 -9.79
C ASN A 48 -30.68 -36.98 -9.68
N ARG A 49 -29.78 -36.68 -10.63
CA ARG A 49 -28.88 -35.52 -10.56
C ARG A 49 -28.32 -35.13 -11.93
N THR A 50 -28.06 -33.84 -12.10
CA THR A 50 -27.30 -33.29 -13.24
C THR A 50 -25.92 -32.84 -12.78
N THR A 51 -24.85 -33.38 -13.36
CA THR A 51 -23.46 -33.01 -13.04
C THR A 51 -22.80 -32.38 -14.26
N ILE A 52 -22.15 -31.24 -14.08
CA ILE A 52 -21.48 -30.49 -15.14
C ILE A 52 -19.99 -30.36 -14.81
N GLY A 53 -19.14 -30.90 -15.68
CA GLY A 53 -17.69 -30.70 -15.65
C GLY A 53 -17.31 -29.41 -16.34
N VAL A 54 -16.48 -28.58 -15.70
CA VAL A 54 -16.03 -27.29 -16.23
C VAL A 54 -14.50 -27.24 -16.27
N PHE A 55 -13.95 -26.88 -17.41
CA PHE A 55 -12.52 -26.72 -17.68
C PHE A 55 -12.25 -25.30 -18.16
N VAL A 56 -11.45 -24.55 -17.40
CA VAL A 56 -11.12 -23.15 -17.68
C VAL A 56 -9.64 -23.04 -17.96
N THR A 57 -9.24 -22.77 -19.20
CA THR A 57 -7.84 -22.51 -19.57
C THR A 57 -7.61 -21.00 -19.70
N ASN A 58 -6.56 -20.46 -19.07
CA ASN A 58 -6.15 -19.08 -19.33
C ASN A 58 -5.24 -19.01 -20.56
N GLU A 59 -5.68 -18.38 -21.63
CA GLU A 59 -4.93 -18.13 -22.88
C GLU A 59 -4.47 -16.66 -23.00
N GLY A 60 -4.65 -15.86 -21.95
CA GLY A 60 -4.20 -14.47 -21.89
C GLY A 60 -2.69 -14.34 -21.67
N ASP A 61 -2.25 -13.08 -21.54
CA ASP A 61 -0.87 -12.72 -21.18
C ASP A 61 -0.72 -12.28 -19.71
N GLU A 62 -1.83 -12.31 -18.96
CA GLU A 62 -1.89 -12.05 -17.52
C GLU A 62 -2.54 -13.24 -16.77
N PRO A 63 -2.05 -13.61 -15.57
CA PRO A 63 -2.72 -14.59 -14.70
C PRO A 63 -4.10 -14.12 -14.26
N ALA A 64 -5.02 -15.05 -14.07
CA ALA A 64 -6.34 -14.78 -13.50
C ALA A 64 -6.37 -15.23 -12.04
N PHE A 65 -6.86 -14.40 -11.13
CA PHE A 65 -6.89 -14.69 -9.70
C PHE A 65 -8.31 -14.99 -9.21
N SER A 66 -8.43 -15.75 -8.13
CA SER A 66 -9.72 -16.10 -7.50
C SER A 66 -10.75 -16.66 -8.48
N VAL A 67 -10.31 -17.57 -9.36
CA VAL A 67 -11.15 -18.19 -10.40
C VAL A 67 -12.13 -19.15 -9.75
N ALA A 68 -13.42 -18.85 -9.86
CA ALA A 68 -14.51 -19.66 -9.33
C ALA A 68 -15.57 -19.90 -10.42
N ALA A 69 -16.10 -21.12 -10.49
CA ALA A 69 -17.13 -21.49 -11.46
C ALA A 69 -18.50 -21.61 -10.79
N SER A 70 -19.55 -21.28 -11.52
CA SER A 70 -20.94 -21.55 -11.13
C SER A 70 -21.75 -21.92 -12.35
N VAL A 71 -22.79 -22.72 -12.13
CA VAL A 71 -23.66 -23.24 -13.18
C VAL A 71 -25.11 -22.98 -12.80
N SER A 72 -25.91 -22.57 -13.77
CA SER A 72 -27.36 -22.42 -13.62
C SER A 72 -28.13 -22.99 -14.80
N ALA A 73 -29.22 -23.71 -14.54
CA ALA A 73 -30.15 -24.24 -15.54
C ALA A 73 -31.56 -24.34 -14.93
N GLU A 74 -32.61 -24.06 -15.71
CA GLU A 74 -34.02 -24.08 -15.25
C GLU A 74 -34.26 -23.30 -13.93
N GLY A 75 -33.68 -22.11 -13.78
CA GLY A 75 -33.81 -21.30 -12.55
C GLY A 75 -33.09 -21.84 -11.31
N ARG A 76 -32.42 -23.00 -11.40
CA ARG A 76 -31.55 -23.56 -10.35
C ARG A 76 -30.12 -23.10 -10.57
N SER A 77 -29.35 -22.92 -9.48
CA SER A 77 -27.92 -22.58 -9.57
C SER A 77 -27.09 -23.25 -8.49
N ALA A 78 -25.88 -23.68 -8.85
CA ALA A 78 -24.88 -24.22 -7.92
C ALA A 78 -23.49 -23.64 -8.24
N ALA A 79 -22.64 -23.47 -7.23
CA ALA A 79 -21.26 -23.01 -7.37
C ALA A 79 -20.27 -24.17 -7.16
N SER A 80 -19.07 -24.06 -7.73
CA SER A 80 -17.99 -25.01 -7.44
C SER A 80 -17.54 -24.88 -5.99
N SER A 81 -17.32 -26.02 -5.34
CA SER A 81 -16.66 -26.08 -4.04
C SER A 81 -15.15 -25.81 -4.17
N GLU A 82 -14.59 -26.08 -5.34
CA GLU A 82 -13.19 -25.81 -5.67
C GLU A 82 -13.06 -24.44 -6.35
N THR A 83 -11.99 -23.71 -6.02
CA THR A 83 -11.63 -22.43 -6.64
C THR A 83 -10.12 -22.43 -6.92
N SER A 84 -9.68 -21.74 -7.97
CA SER A 84 -8.26 -21.53 -8.24
C SER A 84 -7.84 -20.14 -7.74
N GLU A 85 -6.94 -20.07 -6.77
CA GLU A 85 -6.42 -18.80 -6.26
C GLU A 85 -5.66 -18.02 -7.33
N CYS A 86 -4.88 -18.73 -8.15
CA CYS A 86 -4.23 -18.20 -9.34
C CYS A 86 -4.34 -19.21 -10.49
N LEU A 87 -4.63 -18.72 -11.69
CA LEU A 87 -4.64 -19.48 -12.93
C LEU A 87 -3.66 -18.79 -13.90
N ASP A 88 -2.42 -19.27 -13.88
CA ASP A 88 -1.35 -18.75 -14.74
C ASP A 88 -1.67 -18.93 -16.24
N THR A 89 -1.02 -18.12 -17.06
CA THR A 89 -1.11 -18.21 -18.53
C THR A 89 -0.74 -19.62 -19.01
N GLY A 90 -1.60 -20.21 -19.83
CA GLY A 90 -1.48 -21.58 -20.35
C GLY A 90 -1.95 -22.69 -19.41
N ARG A 91 -2.32 -22.39 -18.16
CA ARG A 91 -2.82 -23.39 -17.19
C ARG A 91 -4.32 -23.58 -17.29
N THR A 92 -4.81 -24.71 -16.77
CA THR A 92 -6.23 -25.09 -16.79
C THR A 92 -6.73 -25.42 -15.39
N PHE A 93 -7.77 -24.71 -14.94
CA PHE A 93 -8.56 -25.02 -13.76
C PHE A 93 -9.70 -25.98 -14.13
N ARG A 94 -9.99 -26.97 -13.28
CA ARG A 94 -11.01 -28.00 -13.54
C ARG A 94 -11.86 -28.17 -12.30
N THR A 95 -13.18 -28.26 -12.47
CA THR A 95 -14.09 -28.53 -11.38
C THR A 95 -15.38 -29.20 -11.86
N ARG A 96 -16.13 -29.82 -10.94
CA ARG A 96 -17.44 -30.41 -11.22
C ARG A 96 -18.48 -29.76 -10.32
N ILE A 97 -19.60 -29.37 -10.93
CA ILE A 97 -20.72 -28.72 -10.25
C ILE A 97 -21.94 -29.57 -10.50
N ALA A 98 -22.73 -29.81 -9.45
CA ALA A 98 -23.93 -30.63 -9.58
C ALA A 98 -25.17 -29.86 -9.15
N LEU A 99 -26.19 -29.91 -9.99
CA LEU A 99 -27.51 -29.33 -9.76
C LEU A 99 -28.43 -30.37 -9.10
N ASP A 100 -29.31 -29.90 -8.23
CA ASP A 100 -30.24 -30.76 -7.49
C ASP A 100 -31.36 -31.27 -8.40
N GLY A 101 -31.42 -32.58 -8.63
CA GLY A 101 -32.41 -33.26 -9.48
C GLY A 101 -32.05 -33.30 -10.98
N PRO A 102 -32.79 -34.08 -11.80
CA PRO A 102 -32.67 -34.07 -13.26
C PRO A 102 -33.21 -32.75 -13.86
N LEU A 103 -32.91 -32.52 -15.14
CA LEU A 103 -33.57 -31.49 -15.96
C LEU A 103 -34.93 -32.03 -16.45
N SER A 104 -35.98 -31.23 -16.43
CA SER A 104 -37.36 -31.65 -16.71
C SER A 104 -38.18 -30.48 -17.25
N PRO A 105 -38.97 -30.67 -18.33
CA PRO A 105 -39.35 -31.94 -18.98
C PRO A 105 -38.25 -32.54 -19.90
N PRO A 106 -38.41 -33.78 -20.42
CA PRO A 106 -37.45 -34.38 -21.35
C PRO A 106 -37.21 -33.51 -22.59
N GLY A 107 -35.96 -33.42 -23.04
CA GLY A 107 -35.55 -32.54 -24.13
C GLY A 107 -34.12 -32.00 -23.96
N ILE A 108 -33.81 -30.96 -24.72
CA ILE A 108 -32.53 -30.26 -24.70
C ILE A 108 -32.67 -28.98 -23.87
N HIS A 109 -31.87 -28.86 -22.82
CA HIS A 109 -31.81 -27.68 -21.94
C HIS A 109 -30.48 -26.96 -22.08
N THR A 110 -30.45 -25.66 -21.82
CA THR A 110 -29.18 -24.91 -21.76
C THR A 110 -28.73 -24.70 -20.32
N ALA A 111 -27.55 -25.21 -19.98
CA ALA A 111 -26.83 -24.83 -18.77
C ALA A 111 -25.95 -23.61 -19.04
N ILE A 112 -26.06 -22.61 -18.17
CA ILE A 112 -25.25 -21.39 -18.18
C ILE A 112 -24.11 -21.57 -17.19
N ILE A 113 -22.88 -21.44 -17.67
CA ILE A 113 -21.66 -21.49 -16.87
C ILE A 113 -21.15 -20.06 -16.69
N ARG A 114 -20.90 -19.64 -15.45
CA ARG A 114 -20.25 -18.37 -15.13
C ARG A 114 -18.94 -18.61 -14.40
N ILE A 115 -17.86 -18.03 -14.92
CA ILE A 115 -16.54 -18.01 -14.32
C ILE A 115 -16.25 -16.61 -13.80
N ARG A 116 -16.19 -16.46 -12.48
CA ARG A 116 -15.76 -15.22 -11.83
C ARG A 116 -14.27 -15.29 -11.57
N TYR A 117 -13.56 -14.21 -11.85
CA TYR A 117 -12.12 -14.09 -11.62
C TYR A 117 -11.75 -12.63 -11.37
N THR A 118 -10.51 -12.39 -10.99
CA THR A 118 -9.95 -11.05 -10.82
C THR A 118 -8.64 -10.90 -11.60
N ASP A 119 -8.28 -9.68 -11.98
CA ASP A 119 -6.92 -9.39 -12.46
C ASP A 119 -5.92 -9.31 -11.29
N ALA A 120 -4.64 -9.07 -11.60
CA ALA A 120 -3.62 -8.88 -10.58
C ALA A 120 -3.90 -7.69 -9.63
N ASN A 121 -4.82 -6.80 -10.00
CA ASN A 121 -5.24 -5.64 -9.21
C ASN A 121 -6.50 -5.91 -8.38
N GLY A 122 -7.06 -7.11 -8.43
CA GLY A 122 -8.28 -7.49 -7.72
C GLY A 122 -9.56 -6.95 -8.37
N TYR A 123 -9.50 -6.46 -9.62
CA TYR A 123 -10.67 -6.02 -10.36
C TYR A 123 -11.50 -7.23 -10.79
N PRO A 124 -12.80 -7.31 -10.48
CA PRO A 124 -13.62 -8.47 -10.80
C PRO A 124 -14.01 -8.51 -12.28
N PHE A 125 -13.96 -9.71 -12.85
CA PHE A 125 -14.40 -10.02 -14.20
C PHE A 125 -15.25 -11.30 -14.22
N THR A 126 -16.17 -11.36 -15.18
CA THR A 126 -17.01 -12.53 -15.42
C THR A 126 -16.89 -13.00 -16.86
N ALA A 127 -16.48 -14.25 -17.05
CA ALA A 127 -16.58 -14.96 -18.33
C ALA A 127 -17.78 -15.90 -18.28
N ILE A 128 -18.56 -15.97 -19.35
CA ILE A 128 -19.75 -16.82 -19.42
C ILE A 128 -19.66 -17.78 -20.60
N ALA A 129 -20.27 -18.95 -20.46
CA ALA A 129 -20.41 -19.95 -21.51
C ALA A 129 -21.76 -20.68 -21.38
N THR A 130 -22.21 -21.31 -22.44
CA THR A 130 -23.42 -22.15 -22.46
C THR A 130 -23.08 -23.57 -22.85
N LEU A 131 -23.81 -24.53 -22.29
CA LEU A 131 -23.64 -25.96 -22.54
C LEU A 131 -25.02 -26.60 -22.73
N PRO A 132 -25.30 -27.25 -23.87
CA PRO A 132 -26.52 -28.06 -24.01
C PRO A 132 -26.43 -29.29 -23.10
N ALA A 133 -27.50 -29.53 -22.33
CA ALA A 133 -27.66 -30.66 -21.43
C ALA A 133 -28.93 -31.42 -21.81
N VAL A 134 -28.76 -32.68 -22.21
CA VAL A 134 -29.85 -33.54 -22.70
C VAL A 134 -30.47 -34.32 -21.55
N SER A 135 -31.79 -34.25 -21.40
CA SER A 135 -32.55 -35.05 -20.44
C SER A 135 -33.55 -35.95 -21.15
N GLY A 136 -33.44 -37.26 -20.95
CA GLY A 136 -34.28 -38.22 -21.68
C GLY A 136 -33.99 -38.26 -23.17
N ASP A 137 -35.03 -38.37 -24.00
CA ASP A 137 -34.91 -38.40 -25.45
C ASP A 137 -34.94 -36.96 -26.02
N PRO A 138 -33.86 -36.47 -26.67
CA PRO A 138 -33.76 -35.08 -27.13
C PRO A 138 -34.63 -34.74 -28.34
N GLY A 139 -35.16 -35.75 -29.04
CA GLY A 139 -35.94 -35.54 -30.27
C GLY A 139 -35.04 -35.51 -31.52
N PRO A 140 -35.50 -34.92 -32.62
CA PRO A 140 -34.75 -34.93 -33.88
C PRO A 140 -33.41 -34.20 -33.78
N ALA A 141 -32.41 -34.69 -34.53
CA ALA A 141 -31.03 -34.18 -34.47
C ALA A 141 -30.85 -32.74 -34.99
N VAL A 142 -31.82 -32.21 -35.72
CA VAL A 142 -31.82 -30.84 -36.26
C VAL A 142 -32.99 -30.09 -35.65
N ASP A 143 -32.67 -29.00 -34.94
CA ASP A 143 -33.67 -28.11 -34.37
C ASP A 143 -34.32 -27.24 -35.47
N PRO A 144 -35.66 -27.17 -35.57
CA PRO A 144 -36.33 -26.39 -36.60
C PRO A 144 -36.28 -24.88 -36.34
N THR A 145 -35.70 -24.43 -35.22
CA THR A 145 -35.57 -23.02 -34.86
C THR A 145 -34.11 -22.58 -34.93
N THR A 146 -33.86 -21.49 -35.68
CA THR A 146 -32.55 -20.86 -35.80
C THR A 146 -32.53 -19.50 -35.10
N VAL A 147 -31.42 -19.19 -34.44
CA VAL A 147 -31.25 -17.96 -33.66
C VAL A 147 -29.96 -17.24 -34.02
N GLY A 148 -29.99 -15.91 -34.07
CA GLY A 148 -28.83 -15.07 -34.34
C GLY A 148 -28.78 -13.86 -33.41
N LEU A 149 -27.60 -13.53 -32.89
CA LEU A 149 -27.40 -12.45 -31.92
C LEU A 149 -26.35 -11.46 -32.40
N CYS A 150 -26.70 -10.19 -32.43
CA CYS A 150 -25.80 -9.10 -32.80
C CYS A 150 -25.77 -8.03 -31.71
N ALA A 151 -24.58 -7.61 -31.29
CA ALA A 151 -24.38 -6.52 -30.35
C ALA A 151 -23.69 -5.33 -31.02
N ALA A 152 -24.19 -4.12 -30.78
CA ALA A 152 -23.53 -2.90 -31.24
C ALA A 152 -22.43 -2.45 -30.23
N PRO A 153 -21.27 -1.93 -30.69
CA PRO A 153 -20.24 -1.40 -29.80
C PRO A 153 -20.78 -0.24 -28.96
N SER A 154 -20.51 -0.28 -27.65
CA SER A 154 -21.20 0.59 -26.70
C SER A 154 -20.23 1.34 -25.79
N GLY A 155 -20.63 2.57 -25.42
CA GLY A 155 -19.96 3.37 -24.39
C GLY A 155 -20.48 2.99 -23.01
N ARG A 156 -21.40 3.80 -22.46
CA ARG A 156 -22.16 3.48 -21.24
C ARG A 156 -23.42 2.64 -21.50
N SER A 157 -23.93 2.65 -22.73
CA SER A 157 -25.14 1.92 -23.14
C SER A 157 -25.02 1.45 -24.60
N GLY A 158 -25.67 0.33 -24.91
CA GLY A 158 -25.74 -0.30 -26.23
C GLY A 158 -27.02 -1.10 -26.42
N GLU A 159 -27.19 -1.63 -27.63
CA GLU A 159 -28.32 -2.47 -27.99
C GLU A 159 -27.83 -3.84 -28.47
N VAL A 160 -28.60 -4.87 -28.07
CA VAL A 160 -28.44 -6.24 -28.53
C VAL A 160 -29.70 -6.63 -29.29
N LEU A 161 -29.51 -7.17 -30.48
CA LEU A 161 -30.57 -7.60 -31.39
C LEU A 161 -30.53 -9.12 -31.55
N LEU A 162 -31.60 -9.78 -31.13
CA LEU A 162 -31.84 -11.20 -31.34
C LEU A 162 -32.80 -11.40 -32.51
N THR A 163 -32.48 -12.34 -33.40
CA THR A 163 -33.36 -12.81 -34.47
C THR A 163 -33.66 -14.29 -34.24
N ILE A 164 -34.93 -14.67 -34.29
CA ILE A 164 -35.41 -16.05 -34.14
C ILE A 164 -36.22 -16.40 -35.39
N ALA A 165 -35.96 -17.54 -36.02
CA ALA A 165 -36.72 -18.03 -37.17
C ALA A 165 -37.09 -19.48 -36.95
N SER A 166 -38.35 -19.85 -37.18
CA SER A 166 -38.81 -21.24 -37.07
C SER A 166 -39.28 -21.77 -38.43
N GLU A 167 -38.85 -22.98 -38.78
CA GLU A 167 -39.30 -23.71 -39.98
C GLU A 167 -40.63 -24.45 -39.75
N LEU A 168 -41.14 -24.44 -38.53
CA LEU A 168 -42.41 -25.05 -38.17
C LEU A 168 -43.59 -24.36 -38.87
N THR A 169 -44.64 -25.13 -39.13
CA THR A 169 -45.85 -24.67 -39.82
C THR A 169 -46.82 -23.90 -38.91
N GLY A 170 -46.65 -24.01 -37.59
CA GLY A 170 -47.42 -23.27 -36.58
C GLY A 170 -46.56 -22.23 -35.85
N ALA A 171 -47.23 -21.24 -35.22
CA ALA A 171 -46.55 -20.27 -34.38
C ALA A 171 -46.04 -20.93 -33.09
N VAL A 172 -44.81 -20.60 -32.68
CA VAL A 172 -44.12 -21.24 -31.55
C VAL A 172 -44.02 -20.24 -30.39
N PRO A 173 -44.65 -20.49 -29.24
CA PRO A 173 -44.41 -19.69 -28.04
C PRO A 173 -43.01 -20.00 -27.51
N ALA A 174 -42.15 -18.99 -27.44
CA ALA A 174 -40.77 -19.11 -27.00
C ALA A 174 -40.47 -18.17 -25.83
N HIS A 175 -39.71 -18.66 -24.86
CA HIS A 175 -39.14 -17.89 -23.77
C HIS A 175 -37.70 -17.54 -24.09
N VAL A 176 -37.37 -16.25 -24.06
CA VAL A 176 -36.05 -15.74 -24.42
C VAL A 176 -35.36 -15.17 -23.19
N SER A 177 -34.15 -15.63 -22.93
CA SER A 177 -33.30 -15.17 -21.82
C SER A 177 -31.97 -14.62 -22.36
N LEU A 178 -31.72 -13.34 -22.17
CA LEU A 178 -30.44 -12.70 -22.46
C LEU A 178 -29.48 -12.91 -21.28
N VAL A 179 -28.43 -13.68 -21.51
CA VAL A 179 -27.38 -14.00 -20.54
C VAL A 179 -26.23 -13.03 -20.71
N LEU A 180 -26.01 -12.23 -19.66
CA LEU A 180 -24.95 -11.25 -19.57
C LEU A 180 -23.94 -11.62 -18.47
N PRO A 181 -22.68 -11.22 -18.61
CA PRO A 181 -21.71 -11.25 -17.51
C PRO A 181 -22.06 -10.16 -16.48
N ASP A 182 -21.56 -10.30 -15.24
CA ASP A 182 -21.97 -9.44 -14.10
C ASP A 182 -21.65 -7.95 -14.32
N GLU A 183 -20.76 -7.63 -15.27
CA GLU A 183 -20.38 -6.26 -15.62
C GLU A 183 -21.39 -5.50 -16.48
N LEU A 184 -22.32 -6.21 -17.12
CA LEU A 184 -23.33 -5.67 -18.03
C LEU A 184 -24.72 -5.90 -17.45
N SER A 185 -25.63 -4.95 -17.65
CA SER A 185 -27.01 -5.06 -17.16
C SER A 185 -28.03 -4.76 -18.25
N CYS A 186 -29.09 -5.56 -18.29
CA CYS A 186 -30.29 -5.33 -19.07
C CYS A 186 -31.49 -5.22 -18.10
N PRO A 187 -32.30 -4.16 -18.16
CA PRO A 187 -33.47 -4.01 -17.28
C PRO A 187 -34.53 -5.10 -17.45
N ARG A 188 -34.62 -5.70 -18.64
CA ARG A 188 -35.55 -6.79 -18.98
C ARG A 188 -34.80 -7.86 -19.77
N PRO A 189 -34.03 -8.73 -19.09
CA PRO A 189 -33.24 -9.75 -19.75
C PRO A 189 -34.08 -10.93 -20.24
N GLU A 190 -35.30 -11.11 -19.72
CA GLU A 190 -36.21 -12.21 -20.06
C GLU A 190 -37.50 -11.67 -20.70
N ILE A 191 -37.94 -12.29 -21.80
CA ILE A 191 -39.18 -11.96 -22.50
C ILE A 191 -39.84 -13.23 -23.06
N SER A 192 -41.17 -13.24 -23.14
CA SER A 192 -41.91 -14.26 -23.91
C SER A 192 -42.32 -13.69 -25.26
N VAL A 193 -42.10 -14.44 -26.34
CA VAL A 193 -42.43 -14.04 -27.70
C VAL A 193 -43.11 -15.17 -28.45
N LEU A 194 -44.02 -14.83 -29.35
CA LEU A 194 -44.62 -15.78 -30.27
C LEU A 194 -43.87 -15.70 -31.60
N VAL A 195 -43.16 -16.77 -31.95
CA VAL A 195 -42.40 -16.85 -33.21
C VAL A 195 -43.35 -17.26 -34.34
N PRO A 196 -43.54 -16.42 -35.37
CA PRO A 196 -44.42 -16.75 -36.49
C PRO A 196 -43.83 -17.86 -37.38
N PRO A 197 -44.67 -18.68 -38.01
CA PRO A 197 -44.22 -19.78 -38.87
C PRO A 197 -43.51 -19.23 -40.11
N ARG A 198 -42.31 -19.74 -40.42
CA ARG A 198 -41.50 -19.40 -41.60
C ARG A 198 -41.14 -17.91 -41.75
N GLU A 199 -41.24 -17.14 -40.66
CA GLU A 199 -40.88 -15.74 -40.58
C GLU A 199 -39.86 -15.48 -39.47
N LYS A 200 -39.18 -14.33 -39.53
CA LYS A 200 -38.17 -13.92 -38.54
C LYS A 200 -38.79 -13.02 -37.49
N GLN A 201 -38.73 -13.44 -36.23
CA GLN A 201 -39.04 -12.60 -35.08
C GLN A 201 -37.79 -11.86 -34.59
N MET A 202 -37.89 -10.55 -34.37
CA MET A 202 -36.77 -9.72 -33.89
C MET A 202 -37.04 -9.18 -32.49
N CYS A 203 -36.09 -9.35 -31.58
CA CYS A 203 -36.17 -8.87 -30.20
C CYS A 203 -35.00 -7.93 -29.91
N ARG A 204 -35.28 -6.77 -29.29
CA ARG A 204 -34.28 -5.76 -28.94
C ARG A 204 -34.11 -5.67 -27.42
N PHE A 205 -32.87 -5.68 -26.97
CA PHE A 205 -32.50 -5.54 -25.57
C PHE A 205 -31.59 -4.32 -25.40
N ALA A 206 -31.96 -3.43 -24.48
CA ALA A 206 -31.09 -2.35 -24.05
C ALA A 206 -30.11 -2.89 -23.01
N VAL A 207 -28.80 -2.71 -23.26
CA VAL A 207 -27.73 -3.16 -22.37
C VAL A 207 -26.90 -1.97 -21.91
N SER A 208 -26.58 -1.93 -20.63
CA SER A 208 -25.78 -0.88 -20.01
C SER A 208 -24.50 -1.44 -19.38
N ASN A 209 -23.43 -0.65 -19.43
CA ASN A 209 -22.18 -0.98 -18.76
C ASN A 209 -22.24 -0.50 -17.30
N VAL A 210 -22.23 -1.45 -16.35
CA VAL A 210 -22.31 -1.16 -14.90
C VAL A 210 -20.92 -1.12 -14.27
N SER A 211 -20.08 -2.11 -14.61
CA SER A 211 -18.74 -2.27 -14.05
C SER A 211 -17.77 -2.94 -15.03
N GLY A 212 -18.04 -2.89 -16.33
CA GLY A 212 -17.18 -3.45 -17.35
C GLY A 212 -16.00 -2.55 -17.66
N TRP A 213 -14.81 -3.15 -17.73
CA TRP A 213 -13.58 -2.41 -17.97
C TRP A 213 -13.54 -1.87 -19.41
N PRO A 214 -13.31 -0.57 -19.62
CA PRO A 214 -13.24 0.00 -20.96
C PRO A 214 -12.14 -0.61 -21.82
N GLY A 215 -12.50 -1.06 -23.02
CA GLY A 215 -11.60 -1.78 -23.94
C GLY A 215 -11.75 -3.30 -23.89
N SER A 216 -12.44 -3.83 -22.87
CA SER A 216 -12.72 -5.27 -22.76
C SER A 216 -13.82 -5.72 -23.73
N ALA A 217 -13.77 -7.00 -24.06
CA ALA A 217 -14.74 -7.69 -24.90
C ALA A 217 -15.43 -8.78 -24.06
N TYR A 218 -16.75 -8.70 -23.98
CA TYR A 218 -17.58 -9.59 -23.18
C TYR A 218 -18.41 -10.48 -24.10
N GLU A 219 -18.42 -11.77 -23.82
CA GLU A 219 -19.35 -12.68 -24.48
C GLU A 219 -20.74 -12.50 -23.90
N ILE A 220 -21.75 -12.54 -24.76
CA ILE A 220 -23.15 -12.50 -24.40
C ILE A 220 -23.88 -13.61 -25.14
N PHE A 221 -24.91 -14.17 -24.51
CA PHE A 221 -25.70 -15.25 -25.08
C PHE A 221 -27.18 -14.91 -25.00
N ALA A 222 -27.95 -15.38 -25.98
CA ALA A 222 -29.39 -15.46 -25.89
C ALA A 222 -29.78 -16.93 -25.89
N VAL A 223 -30.57 -17.33 -24.91
CA VAL A 223 -31.16 -18.68 -24.79
C VAL A 223 -32.62 -18.56 -25.19
N VAL A 224 -33.07 -19.40 -26.12
CA VAL A 224 -34.46 -19.45 -26.60
C VAL A 224 -35.01 -20.83 -26.30
N ASP A 225 -35.88 -20.88 -25.30
CA ASP A 225 -36.52 -22.09 -24.81
C ASP A 225 -37.95 -22.17 -25.37
N TYR A 226 -38.34 -23.33 -25.90
CA TYR A 226 -39.68 -23.56 -26.42
C TYR A 226 -40.03 -25.04 -26.34
N ASP A 227 -41.32 -25.36 -26.32
CA ASP A 227 -41.78 -26.74 -26.31
C ASP A 227 -42.32 -27.13 -27.69
N TRP A 228 -41.87 -28.28 -28.20
CA TRP A 228 -42.31 -28.84 -29.46
C TRP A 228 -42.37 -30.37 -29.36
N ASP A 229 -43.44 -30.96 -29.90
CA ASP A 229 -43.69 -32.40 -29.87
C ASP A 229 -43.61 -33.03 -28.46
N GLY A 230 -44.09 -32.30 -27.45
CA GLY A 230 -44.10 -32.75 -26.05
C GLY A 230 -42.73 -32.73 -25.36
N ARG A 231 -41.72 -32.09 -25.95
CA ARG A 231 -40.35 -32.02 -25.46
C ARG A 231 -39.86 -30.60 -25.35
N HIS A 232 -38.90 -30.40 -24.46
CA HIS A 232 -38.23 -29.12 -24.30
C HIS A 232 -37.12 -28.92 -25.33
N HIS A 233 -37.08 -27.76 -25.97
CA HIS A 233 -36.03 -27.36 -26.89
C HIS A 233 -35.40 -26.05 -26.41
N SER A 234 -34.07 -26.00 -26.43
CA SER A 234 -33.30 -24.84 -26.01
C SER A 234 -32.20 -24.56 -27.04
N VAL A 235 -32.28 -23.41 -27.70
CA VAL A 235 -31.31 -22.99 -28.72
C VAL A 235 -30.59 -21.72 -28.28
N THR A 236 -29.28 -21.66 -28.51
CA THR A 236 -28.46 -20.51 -28.08
C THR A 236 -27.86 -19.75 -29.25
N ALA A 237 -27.80 -18.42 -29.12
CA ALA A 237 -27.03 -17.55 -30.01
C ALA A 237 -25.97 -16.80 -29.21
N ARG A 238 -24.76 -16.68 -29.76
CA ARG A 238 -23.62 -15.99 -29.14
C ARG A 238 -23.29 -14.70 -29.88
N SER A 239 -22.90 -13.68 -29.13
CA SER A 239 -22.31 -12.45 -29.66
C SER A 239 -21.22 -11.91 -28.73
N ILE A 240 -20.45 -10.93 -29.19
CA ILE A 240 -19.41 -10.27 -28.39
C ILE A 240 -19.74 -8.79 -28.28
N MET A 241 -19.95 -8.31 -27.06
CA MET A 241 -20.12 -6.90 -26.75
C MET A 241 -18.77 -6.27 -26.39
N ARG A 242 -18.30 -5.33 -27.22
CA ARG A 242 -17.05 -4.60 -27.00
C ARG A 242 -17.32 -3.25 -26.35
N LEU A 243 -16.66 -2.98 -25.23
CA LEU A 243 -16.70 -1.69 -24.57
C LEU A 243 -15.67 -0.74 -25.19
N LYS A 244 -16.06 0.51 -25.42
CA LYS A 244 -15.11 1.53 -25.89
C LYS A 244 -14.00 1.74 -24.85
N PRO A 245 -12.70 1.73 -25.22
CA PRO A 245 -11.60 2.05 -24.31
C PRO A 245 -11.76 3.45 -23.70
N PHE A 246 -11.21 3.66 -22.50
CA PHE A 246 -10.92 5.03 -22.04
C PHE A 246 -9.99 5.68 -23.07
N GLY A 247 -10.20 6.97 -23.35
CA GLY A 247 -9.43 7.74 -24.32
C GLY A 247 -7.93 7.57 -24.11
N ALA A 248 -7.37 6.64 -24.87
CA ALA A 248 -5.99 6.23 -24.83
C ALA A 248 -5.44 6.45 -26.25
N PRO A 249 -4.49 7.39 -26.48
CA PRO A 249 -3.91 7.55 -27.80
C PRO A 249 -3.23 6.29 -28.34
N LYS A 250 -3.74 5.86 -29.49
CA LYS A 250 -3.33 4.67 -30.25
C LYS A 250 -1.83 4.68 -30.63
N GLY A 251 -1.34 3.50 -31.00
CA GLY A 251 0.01 3.20 -31.54
C GLY A 251 0.70 4.23 -32.47
N PRO A 252 0.04 5.09 -33.28
CA PRO A 252 0.71 6.20 -33.97
C PRO A 252 1.47 7.17 -33.04
N ILE A 253 0.96 7.54 -31.86
CA ILE A 253 1.65 8.52 -31.00
C ILE A 253 2.92 7.93 -30.37
N ARG A 254 2.85 6.68 -29.90
CA ARG A 254 4.02 5.96 -29.37
C ARG A 254 5.10 5.78 -30.44
N LYS A 255 4.71 5.44 -31.68
CA LYS A 255 5.61 5.38 -32.83
C LYS A 255 6.20 6.74 -33.17
N MET A 256 5.39 7.80 -33.22
CA MET A 256 5.85 9.17 -33.48
C MET A 256 6.83 9.66 -32.42
N ALA A 257 6.64 9.31 -31.17
CA ALA A 257 7.55 9.70 -30.10
C ALA A 257 8.83 8.86 -30.06
N GLY A 258 8.74 7.57 -30.39
CA GLY A 258 9.93 6.75 -30.66
C GLY A 258 10.74 7.34 -31.80
N VAL A 259 10.08 7.71 -32.90
CA VAL A 259 10.69 8.44 -34.02
C VAL A 259 11.26 9.78 -33.55
N ALA A 260 10.55 10.54 -32.72
CA ALA A 260 11.06 11.81 -32.18
C ALA A 260 12.30 11.62 -31.30
N ALA A 261 12.32 10.63 -30.42
CA ALA A 261 13.49 10.29 -29.61
C ALA A 261 14.68 9.90 -30.49
N CYS A 262 14.45 9.07 -31.51
CA CYS A 262 15.46 8.70 -32.50
C CYS A 262 15.95 9.91 -33.31
N LEU A 263 15.06 10.80 -33.74
CA LEU A 263 15.41 12.04 -34.45
C LEU A 263 16.22 12.99 -33.58
N LEU A 264 15.84 13.17 -32.30
CA LEU A 264 16.59 13.98 -31.35
C LEU A 264 17.99 13.40 -31.10
N ALA A 265 18.10 12.08 -30.94
CA ALA A 265 19.37 11.38 -30.79
C ALA A 265 20.22 11.46 -32.07
N ALA A 266 19.62 11.27 -33.25
CA ALA A 266 20.28 11.39 -34.54
C ALA A 266 20.78 12.82 -34.77
N CYS A 267 19.96 13.84 -34.48
CA CYS A 267 20.37 15.24 -34.50
C CYS A 267 21.53 15.51 -33.55
N PHE A 268 21.49 14.96 -32.32
CA PHE A 268 22.60 15.06 -31.37
C PHE A 268 23.90 14.48 -31.95
N VAL A 269 23.85 13.29 -32.56
CA VAL A 269 25.00 12.63 -33.18
C VAL A 269 25.53 13.42 -34.38
N LEU A 270 24.64 13.80 -35.31
CA LEU A 270 24.99 14.55 -36.53
C LEU A 270 25.66 15.89 -36.23
N LEU A 271 25.23 16.58 -35.17
CA LEU A 271 25.79 17.88 -34.76
C LEU A 271 27.20 17.80 -34.16
N GLN A 272 27.73 16.60 -33.90
CA GLN A 272 29.14 16.45 -33.52
C GLN A 272 30.09 16.59 -34.72
N PHE A 273 29.61 16.30 -35.93
CA PHE A 273 30.41 16.39 -37.16
C PHE A 273 30.57 17.83 -37.66
N LYS A 274 31.80 18.20 -38.06
CA LYS A 274 32.12 19.57 -38.52
C LYS A 274 31.49 19.91 -39.88
N SER A 275 31.34 18.92 -40.76
CA SER A 275 30.71 19.03 -42.08
C SER A 275 29.25 19.45 -41.99
N VAL A 276 28.45 18.75 -41.18
CA VAL A 276 27.02 19.03 -40.96
C VAL A 276 26.81 20.44 -40.42
N ARG A 277 27.65 20.87 -39.48
CA ARG A 277 27.55 22.22 -38.88
C ARG A 277 27.81 23.35 -39.87
N ARG A 278 28.70 23.13 -40.85
CA ARG A 278 28.99 24.14 -41.90
C ARG A 278 27.87 24.24 -42.92
N ALA A 279 27.08 23.18 -43.10
CA ALA A 279 25.93 23.15 -44.00
C ALA A 279 24.66 23.77 -43.39
N LEU A 280 24.63 24.04 -42.07
CA LEU A 280 23.48 24.63 -41.37
C LEU A 280 23.47 26.17 -41.54
N PRO A 281 22.30 26.77 -41.91
CA PRO A 281 22.17 28.23 -42.02
C PRO A 281 22.58 28.95 -40.73
N SER A 282 23.30 30.06 -40.86
CA SER A 282 23.86 30.85 -39.74
C SER A 282 22.82 31.32 -38.72
N ALA A 283 21.56 31.51 -39.13
CA ALA A 283 20.44 31.81 -38.24
C ALA A 283 20.16 30.69 -37.23
N LEU A 284 20.21 29.42 -37.66
CA LEU A 284 20.02 28.25 -36.79
C LEU A 284 21.22 28.00 -35.88
N ALA A 285 22.42 28.41 -36.25
CA ALA A 285 23.62 28.29 -35.41
C ALA A 285 23.61 29.22 -34.18
N SER A 286 22.87 30.35 -34.25
CA SER A 286 22.80 31.38 -33.21
C SER A 286 21.81 31.09 -32.06
N VAL A 287 20.90 30.13 -32.25
CA VAL A 287 19.87 29.73 -31.26
C VAL A 287 20.44 28.88 -30.10
N TRP A 288 21.69 28.42 -30.20
CA TRP A 288 22.17 27.26 -29.42
C TRP A 288 22.98 27.55 -28.15
N LEU A 289 23.22 28.80 -27.77
CA LEU A 289 23.80 29.17 -26.46
C LEU A 289 23.44 30.61 -26.07
N PRO A 290 22.76 30.82 -24.91
CA PRO A 290 23.50 31.33 -23.74
C PRO A 290 23.00 30.84 -22.35
N ARG A 291 23.79 31.16 -21.32
CA ARG A 291 23.72 30.73 -19.90
C ARG A 291 22.39 30.95 -19.11
N PRO A 292 21.43 31.84 -19.46
CA PRO A 292 20.17 31.95 -18.69
C PRO A 292 19.17 30.81 -18.95
N VAL A 293 19.33 30.09 -20.08
CA VAL A 293 18.44 28.99 -20.50
C VAL A 293 18.57 27.76 -19.57
N GLY A 294 19.63 27.67 -18.77
CA GLY A 294 19.88 26.53 -17.88
C GLY A 294 18.78 26.31 -16.84
N ILE A 295 18.29 27.36 -16.18
CA ILE A 295 17.28 27.23 -15.12
C ILE A 295 15.90 26.94 -15.70
N ALA A 296 15.48 27.70 -16.71
CA ALA A 296 14.18 27.51 -17.36
C ALA A 296 14.07 26.14 -18.04
N ALA A 297 15.13 25.67 -18.73
CA ALA A 297 15.14 24.33 -19.32
C ALA A 297 15.19 23.21 -18.26
N THR A 298 15.90 23.43 -17.14
CA THR A 298 15.87 22.50 -15.99
C THR A 298 14.46 22.41 -15.41
N ALA A 299 13.82 23.54 -15.18
CA ALA A 299 12.45 23.60 -14.66
C ALA A 299 11.46 22.95 -15.63
N ALA A 300 11.57 23.23 -16.94
CA ALA A 300 10.73 22.62 -17.95
C ALA A 300 10.90 21.10 -18.03
N LEU A 301 12.13 20.59 -17.93
CA LEU A 301 12.38 19.14 -17.89
C LEU A 301 11.66 18.50 -16.70
N PHE A 302 11.94 18.96 -15.48
CA PHE A 302 11.35 18.34 -14.29
C PHE A 302 9.84 18.58 -14.18
N ALA A 303 9.33 19.71 -14.67
CA ALA A 303 7.89 19.93 -14.80
C ALA A 303 7.27 18.95 -15.82
N SER A 304 7.97 18.60 -16.91
CA SER A 304 7.49 17.60 -17.87
C SER A 304 7.51 16.19 -17.27
N LEU A 305 8.57 15.82 -16.53
CA LEU A 305 8.61 14.53 -15.83
C LEU A 305 7.51 14.44 -14.76
N ALA A 306 7.34 15.50 -13.95
CA ALA A 306 6.29 15.56 -12.94
C ALA A 306 4.89 15.54 -13.56
N GLY A 307 4.68 16.29 -14.65
CA GLY A 307 3.43 16.30 -15.41
C GLY A 307 3.09 14.92 -15.98
N PHE A 308 4.06 14.23 -16.56
CA PHE A 308 3.90 12.84 -17.01
C PHE A 308 3.51 11.91 -15.86
N THR A 309 4.20 11.99 -14.72
CA THR A 309 3.86 11.17 -13.55
C THR A 309 2.47 11.49 -13.02
N LEU A 310 2.12 12.77 -12.86
CA LEU A 310 0.82 13.21 -12.37
C LEU A 310 -0.33 12.80 -13.30
N ALA A 311 -0.12 12.82 -14.62
CA ALA A 311 -1.11 12.36 -15.59
C ALA A 311 -1.49 10.88 -15.38
N HIS A 312 -0.57 10.07 -14.83
CA HIS A 312 -0.80 8.66 -14.53
C HIS A 312 -1.17 8.41 -13.06
N LEU A 313 -1.28 9.44 -12.22
CA LEU A 313 -1.73 9.33 -10.82
C LEU A 313 -3.21 9.67 -10.64
N SER A 314 -4.02 9.53 -11.70
CA SER A 314 -5.46 9.80 -11.70
C SER A 314 -5.82 11.17 -11.10
N PRO A 315 -5.41 12.28 -11.76
CA PRO A 315 -5.53 13.63 -11.21
C PRO A 315 -6.96 14.00 -10.79
N GLU A 316 -7.97 13.45 -11.46
CA GLU A 316 -9.38 13.61 -11.10
C GLU A 316 -9.72 13.07 -9.70
N PHE A 317 -9.13 11.94 -9.31
CA PHE A 317 -9.32 11.33 -8.00
C PHE A 317 -8.32 11.84 -6.96
N LEU A 318 -7.14 12.28 -7.40
CA LEU A 318 -6.17 12.96 -6.54
C LEU A 318 -6.75 14.26 -5.98
N ALA A 319 -7.54 14.97 -6.78
CA ALA A 319 -8.24 16.20 -6.39
C ALA A 319 -9.57 15.96 -5.66
N ALA A 320 -10.04 14.72 -5.54
CA ALA A 320 -11.27 14.38 -4.82
C ALA A 320 -11.02 14.29 -3.31
N ASP A 321 -11.93 14.83 -2.51
CA ASP A 321 -11.88 14.73 -1.04
C ASP A 321 -12.47 13.39 -0.59
N THR A 322 -11.66 12.33 -0.75
CA THR A 322 -12.03 10.95 -0.42
C THR A 322 -10.92 10.26 0.36
N THR A 323 -11.28 9.39 1.29
CA THR A 323 -10.36 8.63 2.14
C THR A 323 -9.55 7.66 1.29
N THR A 324 -8.23 7.83 1.27
CA THR A 324 -7.34 6.97 0.46
C THR A 324 -7.33 5.53 0.97
N VAL A 325 -7.48 4.56 0.07
CA VAL A 325 -7.46 3.11 0.36
C VAL A 325 -6.29 2.42 -0.36
N GLY A 326 -6.26 1.08 -0.40
CA GLY A 326 -5.24 0.29 -1.10
C GLY A 326 -4.09 -0.17 -0.20
N GLY A 327 -3.74 -1.46 -0.27
CA GLY A 327 -2.68 -2.04 0.57
C GLY A 327 -2.85 -1.72 2.06
N ASP A 328 -1.77 -1.27 2.71
CA ASP A 328 -1.76 -0.85 4.11
C ASP A 328 -2.20 0.61 4.30
N THR A 329 -2.45 1.38 3.23
CA THR A 329 -2.80 2.81 3.27
C THR A 329 -3.99 3.18 4.18
N PRO A 330 -5.05 2.36 4.36
CA PRO A 330 -6.09 2.63 5.35
C PRO A 330 -5.53 2.91 6.75
N ALA A 331 -4.49 2.18 7.16
CA ALA A 331 -3.84 2.36 8.45
C ALA A 331 -3.18 3.74 8.57
N HIS A 332 -2.55 4.20 7.49
CA HIS A 332 -1.84 5.47 7.46
C HIS A 332 -2.76 6.70 7.62
N ASN A 333 -4.03 6.62 7.22
CA ASN A 333 -5.02 7.68 7.49
C ASN A 333 -5.22 7.90 8.99
N TYR A 334 -5.32 6.81 9.77
CA TYR A 334 -5.42 6.90 11.23
C TYR A 334 -4.16 7.52 11.83
N MET A 335 -2.98 7.05 11.43
CA MET A 335 -1.71 7.59 11.94
C MET A 335 -1.59 9.10 11.67
N ALA A 336 -1.90 9.54 10.44
CA ALA A 336 -1.83 10.94 10.05
C ALA A 336 -2.84 11.80 10.82
N SER A 337 -4.10 11.36 10.92
CA SER A 337 -5.15 12.13 11.60
C SER A 337 -4.93 12.20 13.11
N GLN A 338 -4.45 11.11 13.71
CA GLN A 338 -4.10 11.06 15.12
C GLN A 338 -2.92 11.99 15.42
N LEU A 339 -1.87 12.00 14.58
CA LEU A 339 -0.77 12.96 14.76
C LEU A 339 -1.25 14.40 14.60
N ALA A 340 -2.07 14.69 13.59
CA ALA A 340 -2.60 16.03 13.37
C ALA A 340 -3.35 16.54 14.61
N ARG A 341 -4.26 15.75 15.17
CA ARG A 341 -4.95 16.09 16.43
C ARG A 341 -3.96 16.34 17.56
N ASN A 342 -3.01 15.44 17.78
CA ASN A 342 -2.04 15.56 18.88
C ASN A 342 -1.12 16.79 18.76
N ILE A 343 -0.68 17.14 17.56
CA ILE A 343 0.13 18.34 17.34
C ILE A 343 -0.68 19.60 17.68
N PHE A 344 -1.92 19.68 17.19
CA PHE A 344 -2.71 20.92 17.31
C PHE A 344 -3.45 21.09 18.63
N GLU A 345 -3.86 20.00 19.26
CA GLU A 345 -4.58 20.05 20.54
C GLU A 345 -3.63 20.00 21.73
N ARG A 346 -2.45 19.36 21.58
CA ARG A 346 -1.58 19.01 22.72
C ARG A 346 -0.12 19.40 22.54
N GLY A 347 0.30 19.83 21.34
CA GLY A 347 1.69 20.21 21.07
C GLY A 347 2.68 19.05 21.16
N ARG A 348 2.25 17.80 20.90
CA ARG A 348 3.11 16.60 21.00
C ARG A 348 3.27 15.88 19.67
N LEU A 349 4.52 15.46 19.39
CA LEU A 349 4.88 14.67 18.20
C LEU A 349 4.81 13.15 18.44
N VAL A 350 5.12 12.72 19.66
CA VAL A 350 4.97 11.34 20.13
C VAL A 350 3.88 11.33 21.18
N CYS A 351 2.93 10.40 21.05
CA CYS A 351 1.75 10.34 21.88
C CYS A 351 1.27 8.90 22.03
N TRP A 352 0.43 8.66 23.03
CA TRP A 352 -0.32 7.42 23.11
C TRP A 352 -1.54 7.48 22.19
N ALA A 353 -1.90 6.35 21.59
CA ALA A 353 -3.01 6.25 20.67
C ALA A 353 -3.82 4.97 20.96
N ASN A 354 -5.11 5.13 21.31
CA ASN A 354 -5.96 4.02 21.73
C ASN A 354 -6.56 3.21 20.57
N GLY A 355 -6.52 3.74 19.34
CA GLY A 355 -7.29 3.23 18.21
C GLY A 355 -6.92 1.83 17.70
N TRP A 356 -5.71 1.32 17.98
CA TRP A 356 -5.27 -0.03 17.59
C TRP A 356 -4.64 -0.76 18.77
N TRP A 357 -4.53 -2.09 18.67
CA TRP A 357 -3.70 -2.93 19.53
C TRP A 357 -3.96 -2.78 21.02
N CYS A 358 -5.14 -2.30 21.43
CA CYS A 358 -5.43 -1.89 22.81
C CYS A 358 -4.56 -0.74 23.37
N GLY A 359 -3.99 0.09 22.52
CA GLY A 359 -3.19 1.26 22.89
C GLY A 359 -1.70 1.08 22.63
N PHE A 360 -1.03 2.10 22.10
CA PHE A 360 0.41 2.04 21.83
C PHE A 360 1.06 3.43 21.73
N PRO A 361 2.40 3.55 21.89
CA PRO A 361 3.12 4.81 21.76
C PRO A 361 3.33 5.16 20.27
N LEU A 362 2.32 5.80 19.67
CA LEU A 362 2.32 6.21 18.26
C LEU A 362 3.50 7.15 17.96
N PHE A 363 4.22 6.85 16.87
CA PHE A 363 5.46 7.50 16.42
C PHE A 363 6.69 7.34 17.31
N GLN A 364 6.63 6.56 18.40
CA GLN A 364 7.83 6.21 19.17
C GLN A 364 8.74 5.24 18.42
N PHE A 365 8.14 4.30 17.67
CA PHE A 365 8.83 3.26 16.91
C PHE A 365 8.55 3.34 15.40
N TYR A 366 8.09 4.50 14.92
CA TYR A 366 7.77 4.73 13.52
C TYR A 366 8.13 6.14 13.06
N PHE A 367 8.21 6.34 11.76
CA PHE A 367 8.75 7.56 11.14
C PHE A 367 7.75 8.72 11.09
N LEU A 368 8.20 9.95 11.34
CA LEU A 368 7.33 11.12 11.51
C LEU A 368 7.16 12.06 10.31
N PRO A 369 8.23 12.43 9.56
CA PRO A 369 8.21 13.59 8.66
C PRO A 369 7.04 13.68 7.68
N PRO A 370 6.65 12.62 6.94
CA PRO A 370 5.48 12.73 6.05
C PRO A 370 4.20 13.04 6.82
N TYR A 371 3.99 12.46 8.01
CA TYR A 371 2.76 12.68 8.78
C TYR A 371 2.72 14.07 9.42
N ILE A 372 3.88 14.62 9.83
CA ILE A 372 3.97 16.02 10.24
C ILE A 372 3.59 16.92 9.07
N ALA A 373 4.09 16.64 7.86
CA ALA A 373 3.75 17.42 6.67
C ALA A 373 2.25 17.33 6.34
N VAL A 374 1.61 16.15 6.49
CA VAL A 374 0.14 16.01 6.34
C VAL A 374 -0.59 16.87 7.36
N ALA A 375 -0.20 16.78 8.65
CA ALA A 375 -0.81 17.58 9.71
C ALA A 375 -0.75 19.07 9.40
N LEU A 376 0.43 19.60 9.07
CA LEU A 376 0.63 21.02 8.74
C LEU A 376 -0.16 21.43 7.49
N LEU A 377 -0.14 20.62 6.43
CA LEU A 377 -0.85 20.93 5.19
C LEU A 377 -2.37 20.87 5.36
N SER A 378 -2.89 20.00 6.24
CA SER A 378 -4.32 19.91 6.56
C SER A 378 -4.91 21.16 7.24
N LYS A 379 -4.06 22.13 7.65
CA LYS A 379 -4.54 23.44 8.13
C LYS A 379 -4.98 24.39 7.02
N ILE A 380 -4.53 24.16 5.79
CA ILE A 380 -4.82 25.03 4.65
C ILE A 380 -5.64 24.35 3.56
N MET A 381 -5.87 23.03 3.67
CA MET A 381 -6.71 22.27 2.74
C MET A 381 -7.36 21.05 3.44
N PRO A 382 -8.41 20.44 2.87
CA PRO A 382 -9.02 19.22 3.40
C PRO A 382 -8.00 18.12 3.71
N PHE A 383 -8.23 17.40 4.81
CA PHE A 383 -7.29 16.39 5.31
C PHE A 383 -6.94 15.32 4.27
N ASN A 384 -7.94 14.80 3.54
CA ASN A 384 -7.69 13.75 2.54
C ASN A 384 -6.83 14.27 1.38
N LEU A 385 -7.02 15.51 0.96
CA LEU A 385 -6.17 16.14 -0.06
C LEU A 385 -4.75 16.34 0.45
N ALA A 386 -4.59 16.82 1.69
CA ALA A 386 -3.28 16.94 2.32
C ALA A 386 -2.56 15.58 2.39
N PHE A 387 -3.28 14.53 2.80
CA PHE A 387 -2.76 13.16 2.84
C PHE A 387 -2.29 12.69 1.46
N LYS A 388 -3.12 12.84 0.42
CA LYS A 388 -2.82 12.45 -0.97
C LYS A 388 -1.62 13.21 -1.55
N TRP A 389 -1.52 14.52 -1.34
CA TRP A 389 -0.40 15.31 -1.87
C TRP A 389 0.93 14.96 -1.19
N ILE A 390 0.92 14.72 0.12
CA ILE A 390 2.13 14.32 0.82
C ILE A 390 2.51 12.88 0.50
N SER A 391 1.55 11.96 0.34
CA SER A 391 1.84 10.57 -0.01
C SER A 391 2.64 10.45 -1.32
N ILE A 392 2.37 11.32 -2.31
CA ILE A 392 3.11 11.36 -3.58
C ILE A 392 4.30 12.32 -3.60
N SER A 393 4.56 13.07 -2.53
CA SER A 393 5.63 14.07 -2.52
C SER A 393 7.01 13.44 -2.76
N GLY A 394 7.26 12.23 -2.25
CA GLY A 394 8.48 11.46 -2.51
C GLY A 394 8.64 11.09 -3.99
N ILE A 395 7.55 10.65 -4.62
CA ILE A 395 7.49 10.32 -6.06
C ILE A 395 7.89 11.54 -6.90
N LEU A 396 7.30 12.71 -6.62
CA LEU A 396 7.54 13.93 -7.37
C LEU A 396 8.93 14.54 -7.09
N ALA A 397 9.44 14.40 -5.86
CA ALA A 397 10.73 14.94 -5.46
C ALA A 397 11.92 14.09 -5.92
N LEU A 398 11.73 12.80 -6.24
CA LEU A 398 12.83 11.90 -6.56
C LEU A 398 13.64 12.31 -7.81
N PRO A 399 13.04 12.59 -9.00
CA PRO A 399 13.80 13.03 -10.17
C PRO A 399 14.64 14.30 -9.93
N PRO A 400 14.10 15.41 -9.39
CA PRO A 400 14.92 16.60 -9.13
C PRO A 400 15.93 16.40 -8.01
N ALA A 401 15.64 15.58 -6.98
CA ALA A 401 16.58 15.29 -5.91
C ALA A 401 17.79 14.48 -6.40
N ALA A 402 17.60 13.47 -7.25
CA ALA A 402 18.69 12.71 -7.87
C ALA A 402 19.60 13.61 -8.73
N ALA A 403 18.99 14.51 -9.50
CA ALA A 403 19.74 15.49 -10.30
C ALA A 403 20.52 16.49 -9.43
N MET A 404 19.90 16.98 -8.35
CA MET A 404 20.57 17.88 -7.42
C MET A 404 21.73 17.17 -6.69
N ALA A 405 21.52 15.93 -6.23
CA ALA A 405 22.54 15.12 -5.59
C ALA A 405 23.75 14.90 -6.50
N ALA A 406 23.52 14.53 -7.76
CA ALA A 406 24.59 14.38 -8.75
C ALA A 406 25.35 15.70 -9.00
N ARG A 407 24.67 16.85 -9.05
CA ARG A 407 25.32 18.18 -9.16
C ARG A 407 26.19 18.48 -7.95
N ILE A 408 25.66 18.26 -6.73
CA ILE A 408 26.37 18.52 -5.47
C ILE A 408 27.66 17.69 -5.39
N MET A 409 27.62 16.45 -5.88
CA MET A 409 28.78 15.55 -5.94
C MET A 409 29.75 15.83 -7.10
N GLY A 410 29.45 16.82 -7.95
CA GLY A 410 30.34 17.24 -9.05
C GLY A 410 30.26 16.35 -10.30
N ALA A 411 29.15 15.64 -10.53
CA ALA A 411 28.98 14.83 -11.72
C ALA A 411 29.09 15.66 -13.01
N SER A 412 29.74 15.10 -14.03
CA SER A 412 30.07 15.80 -15.26
C SER A 412 28.87 15.95 -16.21
N GLY A 413 28.64 17.17 -16.67
CA GLY A 413 27.97 17.43 -17.94
C GLY A 413 26.47 17.28 -17.87
N PRO A 414 25.84 16.52 -18.79
CA PRO A 414 24.43 16.22 -18.67
C PRO A 414 24.13 15.12 -17.62
N ALA A 415 25.14 14.50 -16.98
CA ALA A 415 24.93 13.40 -16.00
C ALA A 415 23.84 13.72 -14.96
N PRO A 416 23.78 14.91 -14.34
CA PRO A 416 22.74 15.16 -13.34
C PRO A 416 21.32 15.10 -13.90
N PHE A 417 21.12 15.59 -15.12
CA PHE A 417 19.81 15.53 -15.77
C PHE A 417 19.45 14.11 -16.17
N LEU A 418 20.44 13.34 -16.66
CA LEU A 418 20.26 11.92 -17.00
C LEU A 418 19.92 11.09 -15.76
N ALA A 419 20.57 11.35 -14.63
CA ALA A 419 20.28 10.70 -13.35
C ALA A 419 18.84 11.01 -12.89
N GLY A 420 18.39 12.27 -13.00
CA GLY A 420 17.02 12.65 -12.69
C GLY A 420 16.00 12.00 -13.61
N THR A 421 16.23 12.00 -14.92
CA THR A 421 15.37 11.35 -15.91
C THR A 421 15.27 9.84 -15.69
N ALA A 422 16.38 9.18 -15.35
CA ALA A 422 16.41 7.74 -15.08
C ALA A 422 15.54 7.34 -13.88
N MET A 423 15.18 8.27 -12.98
CA MET A 423 14.31 7.97 -11.85
C MET A 423 12.90 7.56 -12.27
N LEU A 424 12.45 7.90 -13.49
CA LEU A 424 11.19 7.34 -14.01
C LEU A 424 11.22 5.81 -14.08
N LEU A 425 12.38 5.21 -14.42
CA LEU A 425 12.54 3.76 -14.47
C LEU A 425 12.37 3.13 -13.08
N LEU A 426 12.86 3.80 -12.03
CA LEU A 426 12.68 3.33 -10.66
C LEU A 426 11.24 3.54 -10.16
N LEU A 427 10.62 4.68 -10.51
CA LEU A 427 9.26 5.02 -10.06
C LEU A 427 8.19 4.11 -10.67
N PHE A 428 8.32 3.78 -11.95
CA PHE A 428 7.36 2.95 -12.69
C PHE A 428 7.76 1.48 -12.74
N ASP A 429 8.66 1.03 -11.87
CA ASP A 429 8.97 -0.40 -11.74
C ASP A 429 7.72 -1.16 -11.29
N SER A 430 7.18 -2.02 -12.15
CA SER A 430 6.00 -2.85 -11.88
C SER A 430 6.35 -4.23 -11.33
N ALA A 431 7.64 -4.56 -11.20
CA ALA A 431 8.07 -5.88 -10.75
C ALA A 431 7.68 -6.18 -9.30
N HIS A 432 7.36 -5.15 -8.52
CA HIS A 432 7.01 -5.29 -7.12
C HIS A 432 6.07 -4.20 -6.62
N THR A 433 5.14 -4.59 -5.75
CA THR A 433 4.15 -3.70 -5.12
C THR A 433 4.50 -3.33 -3.69
N MET A 434 5.56 -3.91 -3.10
CA MET A 434 5.89 -3.75 -1.67
C MET A 434 7.39 -3.67 -1.33
N TRP A 435 8.30 -3.43 -2.29
CA TRP A 435 9.75 -3.37 -1.96
C TRP A 435 10.26 -1.98 -1.55
N GLY A 436 9.68 -0.91 -2.09
CA GLY A 436 10.02 0.47 -1.71
C GLY A 436 10.11 1.42 -2.90
N VAL A 437 10.03 2.73 -2.64
CA VAL A 437 10.32 3.87 -3.55
C VAL A 437 9.43 4.02 -4.79
N ASN A 438 9.07 2.94 -5.47
CA ASN A 438 8.25 2.97 -6.68
C ASN A 438 6.80 3.40 -6.36
N ILE A 439 6.02 3.69 -7.41
CA ILE A 439 4.65 4.20 -7.25
C ILE A 439 3.74 3.13 -6.62
N PHE A 440 3.80 1.87 -7.09
CA PHE A 440 3.00 0.78 -6.53
C PHE A 440 3.19 0.61 -5.02
N SER A 441 4.46 0.59 -4.62
CA SER A 441 4.97 0.55 -3.26
C SER A 441 4.49 1.70 -2.39
N THR A 442 4.59 2.93 -2.92
CA THR A 442 4.18 4.13 -2.20
C THR A 442 2.68 4.10 -1.92
N LEU A 443 1.88 3.72 -2.92
CA LEU A 443 0.43 3.60 -2.83
C LEU A 443 -0.01 2.38 -1.98
N ALA A 444 0.83 1.37 -1.82
CA ALA A 444 0.58 0.25 -0.90
C ALA A 444 0.87 0.58 0.59
N GLY A 445 1.24 1.82 0.93
CA GLY A 445 1.48 2.28 2.31
C GLY A 445 2.92 2.70 2.61
N MET A 446 3.85 2.60 1.65
CA MET A 446 5.28 2.86 1.92
C MET A 446 5.68 4.33 1.72
N ILE A 447 4.84 5.20 2.27
CA ILE A 447 4.91 6.65 2.16
C ILE A 447 6.20 7.19 2.77
N ALA A 448 6.53 6.77 4.00
CA ALA A 448 7.74 7.21 4.67
C ALA A 448 9.01 6.80 3.92
N ASN A 449 9.03 5.58 3.35
CA ASN A 449 10.13 5.13 2.52
C ASN A 449 10.28 6.02 1.27
N SER A 450 9.18 6.27 0.55
CA SER A 450 9.15 7.10 -0.65
C SER A 450 9.65 8.53 -0.39
N VAL A 451 9.16 9.18 0.67
CA VAL A 451 9.57 10.54 1.05
C VAL A 451 11.02 10.61 1.55
N SER A 452 11.48 9.57 2.24
CA SER A 452 12.85 9.54 2.78
C SER A 452 13.93 9.39 1.71
N PHE A 453 13.61 8.81 0.55
CA PHE A 453 14.61 8.52 -0.49
C PHE A 453 15.18 9.82 -1.11
N PRO A 454 14.38 10.81 -1.55
CA PRO A 454 14.89 12.12 -1.95
C PRO A 454 15.71 12.83 -0.87
N ILE A 455 15.27 12.77 0.39
CA ILE A 455 15.98 13.35 1.55
C ILE A 455 17.36 12.69 1.70
N MET A 456 17.41 11.37 1.58
CA MET A 456 18.65 10.59 1.62
C MET A 456 19.63 11.03 0.53
N LEU A 457 19.17 11.16 -0.72
CA LEU A 457 20.04 11.57 -1.83
C LEU A 457 20.69 12.93 -1.57
N LEU A 458 19.91 13.89 -1.06
CA LEU A 458 20.39 15.24 -0.75
C LEU A 458 21.33 15.26 0.47
N ALA A 459 20.98 14.53 1.53
CA ALA A 459 21.78 14.43 2.74
C ALA A 459 23.13 13.74 2.44
N LEU A 460 23.11 12.62 1.73
CA LEU A 460 24.29 11.87 1.28
C LEU A 460 25.20 12.76 0.43
N ALA A 461 24.63 13.44 -0.57
CA ALA A 461 25.40 14.29 -1.48
C ALA A 461 26.06 15.46 -0.74
N CYS A 462 25.32 16.13 0.16
CA CYS A 462 25.84 17.23 0.97
C CYS A 462 26.97 16.78 1.89
N ALA A 463 26.77 15.70 2.65
CA ALA A 463 27.77 15.16 3.56
C ALA A 463 29.02 14.64 2.83
N ALA A 464 28.86 13.95 1.70
CA ALA A 464 29.98 13.52 0.87
C ALA A 464 30.77 14.73 0.33
N ARG A 465 30.08 15.76 -0.17
CA ARG A 465 30.72 17.02 -0.61
C ARG A 465 31.51 17.65 0.54
N ASP A 466 30.92 17.75 1.71
CA ASP A 466 31.50 18.44 2.87
C ASP A 466 32.72 17.69 3.41
N ALA A 467 32.68 16.36 3.41
CA ALA A 467 33.83 15.49 3.66
C ALA A 467 34.95 15.73 2.64
N TRP A 468 34.64 15.70 1.34
CA TRP A 468 35.65 15.90 0.28
C TRP A 468 36.24 17.31 0.23
N GLN A 469 35.46 18.31 0.64
CA GLN A 469 35.88 19.70 0.75
C GLN A 469 36.51 20.04 2.11
N ASN A 470 36.44 19.14 3.09
CA ASN A 470 36.88 19.34 4.47
C ASN A 470 36.25 20.58 5.13
N ARG A 471 34.96 20.80 4.85
CA ARG A 471 34.20 21.96 5.32
C ARG A 471 32.88 21.51 5.93
N PHE A 472 32.76 21.68 7.23
CA PHE A 472 31.52 21.48 7.97
C PHE A 472 30.43 22.46 7.50
N ARG A 473 29.19 21.98 7.34
CA ARG A 473 28.02 22.82 7.08
C ARG A 473 26.82 22.40 7.92
N ALA A 474 26.27 23.35 8.69
CA ALA A 474 25.12 23.11 9.56
C ALA A 474 23.88 22.59 8.82
N VAL A 475 23.64 23.04 7.59
CA VAL A 475 22.50 22.57 6.76
C VAL A 475 22.60 21.06 6.49
N THR A 476 23.81 20.53 6.35
CA THR A 476 24.04 19.09 6.16
C THR A 476 23.63 18.30 7.40
N SER A 477 23.95 18.79 8.61
CA SER A 477 23.46 18.20 9.86
C SER A 477 21.94 18.21 9.98
N VAL A 478 21.27 19.28 9.54
CA VAL A 478 19.80 19.35 9.53
C VAL A 478 19.21 18.30 8.57
N LEU A 479 19.78 18.15 7.38
CA LEU A 479 19.36 17.11 6.42
C LEU A 479 19.59 15.70 6.96
N LEU A 480 20.72 15.45 7.64
CA LEU A 480 21.01 14.17 8.29
C LEU A 480 20.07 13.89 9.46
N ALA A 481 19.72 14.89 10.27
CA ALA A 481 18.74 14.76 11.34
C ALA A 481 17.34 14.44 10.79
N LEU A 482 16.93 15.15 9.72
CA LEU A 482 15.67 14.88 9.03
C LEU A 482 15.64 13.46 8.46
N LEU A 483 16.74 13.02 7.83
CA LEU A 483 16.87 11.66 7.31
C LEU A 483 16.70 10.61 8.44
N ALA A 484 17.37 10.82 9.58
CA ALA A 484 17.35 9.90 10.72
C ALA A 484 15.94 9.62 11.25
N ILE A 485 15.07 10.65 11.28
CA ILE A 485 13.67 10.50 11.70
C ILE A 485 12.71 10.13 10.54
N SER A 486 13.20 10.06 9.29
CA SER A 486 12.39 9.81 8.09
C SER A 486 12.19 8.34 7.76
N HIS A 487 13.25 7.53 7.80
CA HIS A 487 13.16 6.08 7.55
C HIS A 487 14.45 5.34 7.94
N PHE A 488 14.30 4.12 8.48
CA PHE A 488 15.42 3.30 8.94
C PHE A 488 16.39 2.92 7.80
N PHE A 489 15.88 2.28 6.74
CA PHE A 489 16.72 1.77 5.65
C PHE A 489 17.51 2.86 4.93
N THR A 490 16.90 4.01 4.63
CA THR A 490 17.61 5.12 3.96
C THR A 490 18.67 5.73 4.88
N THR A 491 18.44 5.78 6.18
CA THR A 491 19.42 6.25 7.16
C THR A 491 20.62 5.31 7.24
N VAL A 492 20.37 4.00 7.36
CA VAL A 492 21.45 2.98 7.42
C VAL A 492 22.26 2.97 6.14
N VAL A 493 21.61 2.92 4.97
CA VAL A 493 22.32 2.91 3.68
C VAL A 493 23.12 4.20 3.48
N ALA A 494 22.58 5.36 3.84
CA ALA A 494 23.34 6.61 3.80
C ALA A 494 24.56 6.58 4.74
N ALA A 495 24.40 6.12 5.98
CA ALA A 495 25.49 6.05 6.95
C ALA A 495 26.62 5.12 6.48
N VAL A 496 26.28 3.91 6.04
CA VAL A 496 27.25 2.94 5.50
C VAL A 496 27.91 3.46 4.22
N THR A 497 27.16 4.18 3.38
CA THR A 497 27.72 4.79 2.17
C THR A 497 28.71 5.92 2.51
N LEU A 498 28.36 6.79 3.47
CA LEU A 498 29.20 7.89 3.93
C LEU A 498 30.47 7.43 4.63
N ALA A 499 30.47 6.24 5.25
CA ALA A 499 31.67 5.67 5.87
C ALA A 499 32.84 5.52 4.88
N ALA A 500 32.57 5.34 3.59
CA ALA A 500 33.60 5.29 2.54
C ALA A 500 34.01 6.67 1.99
N ALA A 501 33.24 7.73 2.25
CA ALA A 501 33.52 9.06 1.68
C ALA A 501 34.90 9.63 2.06
N PRO A 502 35.43 9.45 3.31
CA PRO A 502 36.79 9.88 3.66
C PRO A 502 37.89 9.19 2.85
N LEU A 503 37.67 7.95 2.37
CA LEU A 503 38.65 7.24 1.53
C LEU A 503 38.86 7.92 0.18
N MET A 504 37.84 8.65 -0.29
CA MET A 504 37.80 9.38 -1.56
C MET A 504 38.22 10.85 -1.42
N ALA A 505 38.50 11.32 -0.19
CA ALA A 505 39.01 12.66 0.07
C ALA A 505 40.45 12.84 -0.46
N PRO A 506 40.90 14.07 -0.75
CA PRO A 506 42.28 14.32 -1.19
C PRO A 506 43.32 13.76 -0.20
N ARG A 507 44.49 13.36 -0.73
CA ARG A 507 45.59 12.81 0.08
C ARG A 507 45.97 13.78 1.21
N GLY A 508 46.21 13.24 2.40
CA GLY A 508 46.49 14.01 3.63
C GLY A 508 45.27 14.60 4.33
N MET A 509 44.07 14.60 3.72
CA MET A 509 42.86 15.19 4.32
C MET A 509 41.82 14.16 4.81
N LYS A 510 42.13 12.86 4.75
CA LYS A 510 41.17 11.79 5.11
C LYS A 510 40.68 11.88 6.56
N ILE A 511 41.57 12.16 7.50
CA ILE A 511 41.21 12.32 8.93
C ILE A 511 40.28 13.52 9.09
N ARG A 512 40.59 14.65 8.44
CA ARG A 512 39.76 15.85 8.51
C ARG A 512 38.38 15.61 7.87
N ALA A 513 38.30 14.85 6.79
CA ALA A 513 37.03 14.45 6.18
C ALA A 513 36.19 13.60 7.14
N MET A 514 36.81 12.66 7.86
CA MET A 514 36.17 11.87 8.91
C MET A 514 35.67 12.75 10.07
N LEU A 515 36.49 13.70 10.53
CA LEU A 515 36.10 14.65 11.58
C LEU A 515 34.93 15.55 11.17
N VAL A 516 34.87 15.97 9.90
CA VAL A 516 33.72 16.73 9.37
C VAL A 516 32.46 15.89 9.43
N LEU A 517 32.48 14.65 8.93
CA LEU A 517 31.32 13.76 9.01
C LEU A 517 30.92 13.46 10.45
N ALA A 518 31.89 13.26 11.35
CA ALA A 518 31.63 13.04 12.77
C ALA A 518 30.99 14.27 13.42
N ALA A 519 31.46 15.48 13.12
CA ALA A 519 30.86 16.72 13.61
C ALA A 519 29.44 16.94 13.04
N GLU A 520 29.24 16.67 11.75
CA GLU A 520 27.92 16.78 11.11
C GLU A 520 26.93 15.76 11.69
N GLY A 521 27.38 14.53 11.89
CA GLY A 521 26.62 13.45 12.52
C GLY A 521 26.33 13.69 13.99
N ALA A 522 27.28 14.26 14.75
CA ALA A 522 27.07 14.61 16.16
C ALA A 522 25.99 15.69 16.30
N LEU A 523 26.03 16.75 15.48
CA LEU A 523 24.98 17.76 15.49
C LEU A 523 23.64 17.19 15.00
N ALA A 524 23.64 16.31 13.98
CA ALA A 524 22.43 15.63 13.54
C ALA A 524 21.80 14.77 14.65
N PHE A 525 22.64 14.04 15.40
CA PHE A 525 22.22 13.27 16.56
C PHE A 525 21.61 14.15 17.65
N LEU A 526 22.25 15.27 18.01
CA LEU A 526 21.69 16.22 18.97
C LEU A 526 20.28 16.67 18.55
N LEU A 527 20.11 17.06 17.28
CA LEU A 527 18.81 17.51 16.75
C LEU A 527 17.74 16.42 16.74
N ALA A 528 18.12 15.15 16.56
CA ALA A 528 17.21 14.01 16.54
C ALA A 528 17.09 13.29 17.91
N ALA A 529 17.84 13.72 18.92
CA ALA A 529 17.98 13.01 20.20
C ALA A 529 16.65 12.85 20.94
N TRP A 530 15.75 13.81 20.81
CA TRP A 530 14.39 13.77 21.38
C TRP A 530 13.57 12.56 20.91
N TRP A 531 13.90 11.98 19.75
CA TRP A 531 13.24 10.81 19.20
C TRP A 531 14.12 9.55 19.33
N VAL A 532 15.41 9.67 19.02
CA VAL A 532 16.35 8.53 19.00
C VAL A 532 16.57 7.93 20.39
N LEU A 533 16.71 8.75 21.44
CA LEU A 533 16.96 8.23 22.79
C LEU A 533 15.75 7.46 23.34
N PRO A 534 14.52 8.00 23.29
CA PRO A 534 13.34 7.24 23.71
C PRO A 534 13.10 5.99 22.88
N LEU A 535 13.39 6.03 21.57
CA LEU A 535 13.29 4.85 20.71
C LEU A 535 14.23 3.75 21.21
N ALA A 536 15.49 4.09 21.48
CA ALA A 536 16.49 3.13 21.98
C ALA A 536 16.12 2.59 23.37
N ALA A 537 15.66 3.45 24.28
CA ALA A 537 15.26 3.06 25.63
C ALA A 537 13.96 2.22 25.65
N GLY A 538 13.09 2.39 24.66
CA GLY A 538 11.80 1.71 24.55
C GLY A 538 11.81 0.39 23.78
N MET A 539 12.96 -0.07 23.27
CA MET A 539 13.06 -1.25 22.39
C MET A 539 12.42 -2.52 22.96
N GLU A 540 12.39 -2.68 24.29
CA GLU A 540 11.71 -3.80 24.98
C GLU A 540 10.23 -3.92 24.59
N PHE A 541 9.55 -2.81 24.32
CA PHE A 541 8.14 -2.74 23.97
C PHE A 541 7.87 -2.89 22.46
N THR A 542 8.89 -3.16 21.66
CA THR A 542 8.72 -3.50 20.25
C THR A 542 8.46 -4.99 20.06
N VAL A 543 7.86 -5.32 18.92
CA VAL A 543 7.57 -6.70 18.51
C VAL A 543 8.44 -7.05 17.31
N PRO A 544 9.21 -8.15 17.35
CA PRO A 544 9.97 -8.61 16.21
C PRO A 544 9.03 -9.10 15.10
N PHE A 545 9.32 -8.69 13.87
CA PHE A 545 8.56 -9.05 12.69
C PHE A 545 9.47 -9.08 11.46
N GLY A 546 9.15 -9.99 10.54
CA GLY A 546 9.84 -10.18 9.29
C GLY A 546 10.33 -11.61 9.16
N GLU A 547 10.46 -12.03 7.91
CA GLU A 547 11.26 -13.17 7.47
C GLU A 547 11.99 -12.72 6.21
N ASN A 548 13.00 -13.47 5.77
CA ASN A 548 13.62 -13.20 4.47
C ASN A 548 12.71 -13.71 3.36
N TRP A 549 12.44 -12.87 2.36
CA TRP A 549 11.52 -13.21 1.28
C TRP A 549 12.29 -13.96 0.20
N ASP A 550 11.67 -15.01 -0.36
CA ASP A 550 12.17 -15.64 -1.58
C ASP A 550 11.84 -14.76 -2.77
N ILE A 551 12.87 -14.32 -3.50
CA ILE A 551 12.75 -13.28 -4.54
C ILE A 551 12.93 -13.91 -5.91
N SER A 552 11.85 -13.94 -6.69
CA SER A 552 11.90 -14.28 -8.12
C SER A 552 12.18 -13.02 -8.95
N LEU A 553 13.40 -12.93 -9.52
CA LEU A 553 13.82 -11.79 -10.37
C LEU A 553 13.36 -11.94 -11.84
N GLN A 554 12.26 -12.63 -12.11
CA GLN A 554 11.89 -13.05 -13.46
C GLN A 554 11.07 -12.03 -14.27
N SER A 555 10.71 -10.87 -13.71
CA SER A 555 9.83 -9.91 -14.39
C SER A 555 10.47 -9.33 -15.67
N PRO A 556 9.69 -9.13 -16.77
CA PRO A 556 10.20 -8.57 -18.02
C PRO A 556 10.82 -7.18 -17.87
N PHE A 557 10.23 -6.32 -17.02
CA PHE A 557 10.75 -4.99 -16.74
C PHE A 557 12.11 -5.04 -16.03
N LEU A 558 12.24 -5.91 -15.01
CA LEU A 558 13.51 -6.14 -14.33
C LEU A 558 14.54 -6.67 -15.33
N LYS A 559 14.16 -7.62 -16.20
CA LYS A 559 15.03 -8.14 -17.26
C LYS A 559 15.50 -7.01 -18.18
N THR A 560 14.65 -6.09 -18.62
CA THR A 560 15.09 -4.98 -19.49
C THR A 560 16.08 -4.03 -18.77
N VAL A 561 15.79 -3.66 -17.52
CA VAL A 561 16.69 -2.82 -16.71
C VAL A 561 18.00 -3.56 -16.39
N LEU A 562 17.95 -4.87 -16.15
CA LEU A 562 19.10 -5.73 -15.81
C LEU A 562 19.86 -6.29 -17.02
N ILE A 563 19.33 -6.21 -18.24
CA ILE A 563 20.04 -6.62 -19.46
C ILE A 563 20.75 -5.42 -20.08
N ALA A 564 20.11 -4.25 -20.16
CA ALA A 564 20.71 -3.06 -20.78
C ALA A 564 21.48 -2.18 -19.78
N GLY A 565 21.07 -2.15 -18.50
CA GLY A 565 21.67 -1.31 -17.46
C GLY A 565 23.05 -1.80 -16.97
N PRO A 566 23.21 -3.07 -16.56
CA PRO A 566 24.47 -3.58 -16.04
C PRO A 566 25.68 -3.48 -16.97
N PRO A 567 25.58 -3.68 -18.30
CA PRO A 567 26.72 -3.42 -19.19
C PRO A 567 27.18 -1.97 -19.17
N LEU A 568 26.23 -1.00 -19.20
CA LEU A 568 26.54 0.43 -19.13
C LEU A 568 27.07 0.82 -17.74
N ALA A 569 26.48 0.29 -16.68
CA ALA A 569 26.93 0.53 -15.31
C ALA A 569 28.32 -0.08 -15.06
N LEU A 570 28.60 -1.27 -15.59
CA LEU A 570 29.91 -1.92 -15.50
C LEU A 570 30.96 -1.12 -16.27
N ALA A 571 30.67 -0.69 -17.50
CA ALA A 571 31.56 0.19 -18.26
C ALA A 571 31.82 1.51 -17.50
N GLY A 572 30.77 2.07 -16.89
CA GLY A 572 30.86 3.29 -16.08
C GLY A 572 31.65 3.10 -14.80
N LEU A 573 31.56 1.93 -14.17
CA LEU A 573 32.33 1.54 -13.00
C LEU A 573 33.82 1.41 -13.35
N ILE A 574 34.15 0.70 -14.42
CA ILE A 574 35.54 0.52 -14.88
C ILE A 574 36.17 1.89 -15.17
N GLU A 575 35.54 2.70 -16.00
CA GLU A 575 36.07 4.01 -16.36
C GLU A 575 36.09 4.98 -15.17
N GLY A 576 35.06 4.99 -14.33
CA GLY A 576 35.03 5.79 -13.11
C GLY A 576 36.12 5.39 -12.10
N ALA A 577 36.41 4.09 -11.96
CA ALA A 577 37.49 3.60 -11.11
C ALA A 577 38.86 4.01 -11.65
N MET A 578 39.09 3.87 -12.96
CA MET A 578 40.33 4.31 -13.63
C MET A 578 40.59 5.80 -13.43
N LEU A 579 39.52 6.62 -13.43
CA LEU A 579 39.60 8.06 -13.24
C LEU A 579 39.53 8.51 -11.77
N SER A 580 39.37 7.58 -10.82
CA SER A 580 39.10 7.89 -9.41
C SER A 580 37.93 8.87 -9.22
N ASP A 581 36.89 8.72 -10.04
CA ASP A 581 35.72 9.59 -10.02
C ASP A 581 34.88 9.34 -8.76
N ARG A 582 34.82 10.35 -7.89
CA ARG A 582 34.16 10.24 -6.58
C ARG A 582 32.66 9.95 -6.69
N PHE A 583 32.00 10.48 -7.72
CA PHE A 583 30.57 10.26 -7.93
C PHE A 583 30.30 8.81 -8.31
N VAL A 584 31.11 8.19 -9.18
CA VAL A 584 30.95 6.76 -9.49
C VAL A 584 31.34 5.89 -8.30
N LEU A 585 32.48 6.16 -7.67
CA LEU A 585 32.98 5.32 -6.58
C LEU A 585 32.03 5.28 -5.36
N ILE A 586 31.40 6.41 -5.00
CA ILE A 586 30.45 6.42 -3.87
C ILE A 586 29.17 5.63 -4.18
N HIS A 587 28.67 5.66 -5.42
CA HIS A 587 27.51 4.85 -5.82
C HIS A 587 27.89 3.39 -5.99
N ALA A 588 29.10 3.07 -6.44
CA ALA A 588 29.61 1.71 -6.46
C ALA A 588 29.66 1.12 -5.05
N TRP A 589 30.12 1.89 -4.07
CA TRP A 589 30.10 1.49 -2.66
C TRP A 589 28.67 1.35 -2.10
N MET A 590 27.74 2.23 -2.48
CA MET A 590 26.31 2.07 -2.15
C MET A 590 25.75 0.76 -2.71
N PHE A 591 26.06 0.43 -3.97
CA PHE A 591 25.64 -0.84 -4.58
C PHE A 591 26.21 -2.04 -3.80
N LEU A 592 27.52 -2.06 -3.57
CA LEU A 592 28.20 -3.16 -2.87
C LEU A 592 27.68 -3.35 -1.45
N SER A 593 27.54 -2.28 -0.68
CA SER A 593 27.03 -2.34 0.69
C SER A 593 25.55 -2.75 0.74
N SER A 594 24.72 -2.25 -0.17
CA SER A 594 23.31 -2.64 -0.26
C SER A 594 23.18 -4.11 -0.69
N ALA A 595 23.99 -4.58 -1.64
CA ALA A 595 24.00 -5.98 -2.06
C ALA A 595 24.48 -6.92 -0.95
N LEU A 596 25.49 -6.52 -0.17
CA LEU A 596 25.96 -7.29 0.98
C LEU A 596 24.88 -7.40 2.06
N LEU A 597 24.23 -6.29 2.40
CA LEU A 597 23.12 -6.29 3.36
C LEU A 597 21.88 -7.02 2.79
N PHE A 598 21.65 -7.01 1.49
CA PHE A 598 20.60 -7.78 0.85
C PHE A 598 20.83 -9.29 1.03
N TRP A 599 22.10 -9.73 0.89
CA TRP A 599 22.47 -11.14 1.04
C TRP A 599 22.58 -11.59 2.51
N GLN A 600 23.16 -10.77 3.39
CA GLN A 600 23.54 -11.16 4.75
C GLN A 600 22.83 -10.38 5.86
N GLY A 601 22.12 -9.30 5.55
CA GLY A 601 21.56 -8.39 6.54
C GLY A 601 20.63 -9.09 7.54
N TRP A 602 19.82 -10.03 7.07
CA TRP A 602 18.95 -10.84 7.91
C TRP A 602 19.69 -11.60 9.03
N ARG A 603 20.91 -12.08 8.75
CA ARG A 603 21.75 -12.76 9.75
C ARG A 603 22.30 -11.81 10.81
N ILE A 604 22.39 -10.51 10.49
CA ILE A 604 22.81 -9.45 11.42
C ILE A 604 21.62 -9.10 12.33
N SER A 605 20.44 -8.92 11.74
CA SER A 605 19.21 -8.62 12.45
C SER A 605 18.00 -8.94 11.59
N GLY A 606 16.96 -9.54 12.17
CA GLY A 606 15.68 -9.80 11.51
C GLY A 606 14.94 -8.53 11.02
N VAL A 607 15.45 -7.33 11.32
CA VAL A 607 14.92 -6.08 10.75
C VAL A 607 15.32 -5.89 9.29
N PHE A 608 16.44 -6.50 8.84
CA PHE A 608 16.94 -6.38 7.47
C PHE A 608 16.25 -7.36 6.53
N VAL A 609 14.99 -7.07 6.21
CA VAL A 609 14.27 -7.76 5.14
C VAL A 609 14.92 -7.40 3.79
N ASN A 610 15.48 -8.40 3.11
CA ASN A 610 16.28 -8.27 1.88
C ASN A 610 15.64 -7.37 0.81
N ILE A 611 14.36 -7.55 0.47
CA ILE A 611 13.65 -6.79 -0.57
C ILE A 611 13.75 -5.25 -0.39
N ARG A 612 13.90 -4.78 0.85
CA ARG A 612 13.98 -3.34 1.18
C ARG A 612 15.23 -2.67 0.62
N LEU A 613 16.25 -3.45 0.25
CA LEU A 613 17.51 -2.92 -0.26
C LEU A 613 17.58 -2.83 -1.79
N TRP A 614 16.59 -3.39 -2.48
CA TRP A 614 16.50 -3.37 -3.93
C TRP A 614 16.55 -1.95 -4.54
N PRO A 615 15.77 -0.95 -4.06
CA PRO A 615 15.75 0.36 -4.68
C PRO A 615 17.11 1.08 -4.65
N PHE A 616 17.95 0.82 -3.64
CA PHE A 616 19.28 1.40 -3.53
C PHE A 616 20.26 0.83 -4.55
N MET A 617 20.18 -0.48 -4.79
CA MET A 617 20.99 -1.16 -5.81
C MET A 617 20.64 -0.64 -7.21
N VAL A 618 19.35 -0.55 -7.54
CA VAL A 618 18.89 -0.04 -8.83
C VAL A 618 19.27 1.43 -9.01
N TYR A 619 19.04 2.27 -8.00
CA TYR A 619 19.45 3.68 -8.03
C TYR A 619 20.96 3.82 -8.29
N ALA A 620 21.80 3.06 -7.59
CA ALA A 620 23.24 3.11 -7.76
C ALA A 620 23.68 2.75 -9.18
N LEU A 621 23.10 1.71 -9.79
CA LEU A 621 23.38 1.33 -11.18
C LEU A 621 22.98 2.44 -12.16
N LEU A 622 21.80 3.02 -12.00
CA LEU A 622 21.32 4.13 -12.83
C LEU A 622 22.21 5.38 -12.69
N ALA A 623 22.66 5.68 -11.48
CA ALA A 623 23.58 6.80 -11.22
C ALA A 623 24.94 6.59 -11.90
N ILE A 624 25.52 5.38 -11.81
CA ILE A 624 26.79 5.05 -12.47
C ILE A 624 26.67 5.16 -13.99
N ALA A 625 25.60 4.60 -14.57
CA ALA A 625 25.33 4.70 -16.01
C ALA A 625 25.16 6.16 -16.46
N ALA A 626 24.43 6.98 -15.71
CA ALA A 626 24.29 8.42 -15.98
C ALA A 626 25.64 9.15 -15.89
N GLY A 627 26.52 8.74 -14.96
CA GLY A 627 27.89 9.24 -14.82
C GLY A 627 28.74 8.99 -16.07
N LEU A 628 28.72 7.76 -16.59
CA LEU A 628 29.42 7.38 -17.83
C LEU A 628 28.93 8.20 -19.02
N VAL A 629 27.62 8.17 -19.28
CA VAL A 629 27.03 8.87 -20.44
C VAL A 629 27.29 10.37 -20.35
N GLY A 630 27.19 10.94 -19.15
CA GLY A 630 27.49 12.36 -18.94
C GLY A 630 28.95 12.74 -19.15
N ARG A 631 29.91 11.87 -18.80
CA ARG A 631 31.33 12.07 -19.10
C ARG A 631 31.61 11.97 -20.59
N ILE A 632 31.10 10.93 -21.28
CA ILE A 632 31.23 10.80 -22.74
C ILE A 632 30.67 12.05 -23.44
N ALA A 633 29.51 12.53 -22.99
CA ALA A 633 28.86 13.72 -23.53
C ALA A 633 29.40 15.05 -22.97
N TRP A 634 30.43 15.05 -22.10
CA TRP A 634 30.91 16.27 -21.43
C TRP A 634 31.41 17.32 -22.43
N LYS A 635 32.14 16.90 -23.46
CA LYS A 635 32.66 17.78 -24.51
C LYS A 635 31.71 17.91 -25.72
N ALA A 636 30.64 17.12 -25.76
CA ALA A 636 29.68 17.14 -26.86
C ALA A 636 28.91 18.47 -26.92
N ARG A 637 28.57 18.90 -28.13
CA ARG A 637 27.67 20.05 -28.34
C ARG A 637 26.21 19.58 -28.25
N ALA A 638 25.28 20.52 -28.06
CA ALA A 638 23.84 20.23 -28.06
C ALA A 638 23.36 19.21 -27.00
N LYS A 639 23.97 19.20 -25.80
CA LYS A 639 23.65 18.28 -24.70
C LYS A 639 22.17 18.25 -24.30
N GLY A 640 21.44 19.36 -24.52
CA GLY A 640 20.00 19.43 -24.28
C GLY A 640 19.19 18.46 -25.16
N LEU A 641 19.65 18.16 -26.38
CA LEU A 641 19.03 17.15 -27.24
C LEU A 641 19.18 15.74 -26.65
N LEU A 642 20.37 15.40 -26.13
CA LEU A 642 20.60 14.12 -25.46
C LEU A 642 19.69 13.97 -24.24
N VAL A 643 19.63 15.00 -23.37
CA VAL A 643 18.76 14.97 -22.18
C VAL A 643 17.28 14.85 -22.57
N SER A 644 16.84 15.56 -23.62
CA SER A 644 15.46 15.49 -24.10
C SER A 644 15.14 14.12 -24.71
N ALA A 645 16.04 13.58 -25.53
CA ALA A 645 15.92 12.24 -26.10
C ALA A 645 15.84 11.18 -25.00
N SER A 646 16.69 11.27 -23.97
CA SER A 646 16.64 10.39 -22.80
C SER A 646 15.34 10.54 -22.02
N ALA A 647 14.79 11.74 -21.88
CA ALA A 647 13.51 11.97 -21.20
C ALA A 647 12.34 11.30 -21.95
N VAL A 648 12.26 11.51 -23.26
CA VAL A 648 11.25 10.85 -24.10
C VAL A 648 11.45 9.33 -24.09
N ALA A 649 12.68 8.84 -24.18
CA ALA A 649 12.98 7.41 -24.11
C ALA A 649 12.59 6.80 -22.76
N ALA A 650 12.84 7.48 -21.64
CA ALA A 650 12.43 7.03 -20.32
C ALA A 650 10.89 6.97 -20.18
N MET A 651 10.18 8.02 -20.62
CA MET A 651 8.70 8.04 -20.66
C MET A 651 8.14 6.91 -21.52
N LEU A 652 8.75 6.63 -22.67
CA LEU A 652 8.36 5.51 -23.54
C LEU A 652 8.65 4.15 -22.91
N ALA A 653 9.80 3.99 -22.24
CA ALA A 653 10.19 2.74 -21.59
C ALA A 653 9.25 2.36 -20.44
N VAL A 654 8.66 3.35 -19.76
CA VAL A 654 7.73 3.12 -18.65
C VAL A 654 6.26 3.13 -19.05
N SER A 655 5.96 3.45 -20.31
CA SER A 655 4.57 3.67 -20.77
C SER A 655 3.63 2.48 -20.56
N ASP A 656 4.13 1.24 -20.68
CA ASP A 656 3.33 0.04 -20.43
C ASP A 656 2.95 -0.07 -18.94
N ASN A 657 3.93 0.14 -18.06
CA ASN A 657 3.70 0.16 -16.61
C ASN A 657 2.84 1.35 -16.16
N ALA A 658 2.82 2.44 -16.95
CA ALA A 658 2.09 3.64 -16.63
C ALA A 658 0.55 3.42 -16.62
N ALA A 659 0.03 2.48 -17.41
CA ALA A 659 -1.38 2.05 -17.30
C ALA A 659 -1.68 1.38 -15.97
N ALA A 660 -0.84 0.42 -15.57
CA ALA A 660 -1.00 -0.29 -14.31
C ALA A 660 -0.92 0.69 -13.13
N VAL A 661 0.00 1.67 -13.20
CA VAL A 661 0.06 2.78 -12.25
C VAL A 661 -1.24 3.58 -12.22
N ALA A 662 -1.82 3.93 -13.38
CA ALA A 662 -3.08 4.67 -13.44
C ALA A 662 -4.27 3.87 -12.88
N GLY A 663 -4.33 2.56 -13.13
CA GLY A 663 -5.33 1.67 -12.53
C GLY A 663 -5.21 1.62 -11.00
N TRP A 664 -3.98 1.44 -10.51
CA TRP A 664 -3.69 1.39 -9.08
C TRP A 664 -3.95 2.73 -8.38
N ALA A 665 -3.53 3.85 -8.98
CA ALA A 665 -3.80 5.19 -8.46
C ALA A 665 -5.30 5.49 -8.42
N ARG A 666 -6.06 5.10 -9.46
CA ARG A 666 -7.52 5.21 -9.48
C ARG A 666 -8.14 4.43 -8.34
N TRP A 667 -7.72 3.19 -8.11
CA TRP A 667 -8.20 2.35 -7.00
C TRP A 667 -7.98 3.03 -5.65
N ASN A 668 -6.75 3.48 -5.40
CA ASN A 668 -6.36 4.11 -4.13
C ASN A 668 -7.11 5.42 -3.88
N TYR A 669 -7.14 6.32 -4.88
CA TYR A 669 -7.62 7.68 -4.73
C TYR A 669 -9.10 7.88 -5.00
N ARG A 670 -9.78 6.95 -5.69
CA ARG A 670 -11.25 6.90 -5.68
C ARG A 670 -11.74 6.84 -4.23
N GLY A 671 -11.00 6.11 -3.40
CA GLY A 671 -11.20 6.09 -1.96
C GLY A 671 -12.47 5.34 -1.55
N LEU A 672 -12.76 5.39 -0.26
CA LEU A 672 -13.90 4.71 0.35
C LEU A 672 -15.23 5.19 -0.22
N GLU A 673 -15.42 6.51 -0.27
CA GLU A 673 -16.72 7.16 -0.44
C GLU A 673 -17.28 7.02 -1.85
N LEU A 674 -16.39 6.88 -2.84
CA LEU A 674 -16.79 6.65 -4.22
C LEU A 674 -16.79 5.17 -4.59
N SER A 675 -16.36 4.26 -3.71
CA SER A 675 -16.35 2.81 -3.98
C SER A 675 -17.77 2.25 -4.07
N PRO A 676 -18.06 1.26 -4.95
CA PRO A 676 -19.40 0.67 -5.08
C PRO A 676 -19.94 0.09 -3.77
N ARG A 677 -19.06 -0.39 -2.89
CA ARG A 677 -19.42 -1.00 -1.59
C ARG A 677 -19.31 -0.06 -0.41
N TRP A 678 -19.23 1.26 -0.64
CA TRP A 678 -19.35 2.28 0.40
C TRP A 678 -20.56 2.08 1.34
N PRO A 679 -21.74 1.63 0.87
CA PRO A 679 -22.89 1.37 1.75
C PRO A 679 -22.58 0.42 2.92
N VAL A 680 -21.64 -0.52 2.80
CA VAL A 680 -21.24 -1.41 3.91
C VAL A 680 -20.65 -0.61 5.07
N ILE A 681 -19.70 0.29 4.79
CA ILE A 681 -19.09 1.15 5.82
C ILE A 681 -20.11 2.16 6.32
N ARG A 682 -20.88 2.80 5.43
CA ARG A 682 -21.88 3.80 5.78
C ARG A 682 -22.97 3.24 6.69
N ASP A 683 -23.48 2.05 6.41
CA ASP A 683 -24.67 1.51 7.07
C ASP A 683 -24.31 0.65 8.30
N LEU A 684 -23.12 0.02 8.33
CA LEU A 684 -22.72 -0.86 9.44
C LEU A 684 -21.66 -0.25 10.37
N ILE A 685 -20.75 0.57 9.85
CA ILE A 685 -19.60 1.07 10.63
C ILE A 685 -19.87 2.47 11.16
N LEU A 686 -20.24 3.43 10.30
CA LEU A 686 -20.43 4.83 10.74
C LEU A 686 -21.41 4.99 11.92
N PRO A 687 -22.51 4.22 12.02
CA PRO A 687 -23.42 4.30 13.17
C PRO A 687 -22.81 3.88 14.51
N LEU A 688 -21.62 3.28 14.51
CA LEU A 688 -20.92 2.89 15.74
C LEU A 688 -20.17 4.05 16.41
N ASP A 689 -20.17 5.26 15.85
CA ASP A 689 -19.58 6.44 16.49
C ASP A 689 -20.14 6.65 17.90
N GLY A 690 -19.27 6.90 18.88
CA GLY A 690 -19.63 7.06 20.29
C GLY A 690 -20.08 5.79 21.03
N THR A 691 -20.20 4.64 20.38
CA THR A 691 -20.56 3.39 21.06
C THR A 691 -19.39 2.83 21.89
N PRO A 692 -19.66 2.16 23.04
CA PRO A 692 -18.61 1.67 23.92
C PRO A 692 -17.82 0.49 23.32
N GLY A 693 -16.67 0.21 23.94
CA GLY A 693 -15.75 -0.87 23.56
C GLY A 693 -15.15 -0.75 22.15
N ARG A 694 -14.44 -1.80 21.75
CA ARG A 694 -13.73 -1.90 20.47
C ARG A 694 -14.57 -2.57 19.39
N LEU A 695 -14.18 -2.36 18.14
CA LEU A 695 -14.61 -3.17 16.99
C LEU A 695 -13.51 -4.17 16.64
N ALA A 696 -13.89 -5.37 16.19
CA ALA A 696 -12.98 -6.34 15.57
C ALA A 696 -13.59 -6.87 14.27
N ASN A 697 -12.79 -7.55 13.45
CA ASN A 697 -13.26 -8.11 12.19
C ASN A 697 -12.53 -9.42 11.83
N ASP A 698 -13.16 -10.23 10.99
CA ASP A 698 -12.47 -11.33 10.36
C ASP A 698 -11.62 -10.83 9.18
N LEU A 699 -10.44 -11.44 9.01
CA LEU A 699 -9.61 -11.21 7.85
C LEU A 699 -10.12 -12.07 6.69
N HIS A 700 -10.65 -11.40 5.67
CA HIS A 700 -11.18 -12.06 4.49
C HIS A 700 -10.83 -11.28 3.22
N GLU A 701 -10.46 -11.97 2.14
CA GLU A 701 -10.05 -11.35 0.87
C GLU A 701 -11.11 -10.42 0.29
N ARG A 702 -12.39 -10.77 0.48
CA ARG A 702 -13.53 -9.94 0.05
C ARG A 702 -13.52 -8.55 0.69
N ASN A 703 -12.88 -8.35 1.84
CA ASN A 703 -12.68 -7.01 2.40
C ASN A 703 -11.94 -6.09 1.42
N ASN A 704 -11.09 -6.63 0.53
CA ASN A 704 -10.43 -5.85 -0.52
C ASN A 704 -11.42 -5.06 -1.38
N SER A 705 -12.62 -5.59 -1.63
CA SER A 705 -13.65 -4.87 -2.38
C SER A 705 -14.18 -3.59 -1.69
N LEU A 706 -13.91 -3.42 -0.40
CA LEU A 706 -14.18 -2.20 0.36
C LEU A 706 -13.03 -1.18 0.22
N GLY A 707 -11.91 -1.57 -0.40
CA GLY A 707 -10.74 -0.72 -0.66
C GLY A 707 -9.41 -1.34 -0.21
N SER A 708 -9.44 -2.29 0.72
CA SER A 708 -8.27 -3.06 1.20
C SER A 708 -8.73 -4.27 2.01
N THR A 709 -7.98 -5.37 2.01
CA THR A 709 -8.23 -6.49 2.93
C THR A 709 -8.19 -6.07 4.40
N ARG A 710 -7.47 -4.99 4.70
CA ARG A 710 -7.25 -4.40 6.04
C ARG A 710 -8.07 -3.14 6.27
N ILE A 711 -9.17 -2.96 5.52
CA ILE A 711 -9.90 -1.69 5.48
C ILE A 711 -10.34 -1.19 6.86
N PHE A 712 -10.70 -2.08 7.78
CA PHE A 712 -11.23 -1.71 9.10
C PHE A 712 -10.19 -1.06 10.03
N GLU A 713 -8.89 -1.10 9.68
CA GLU A 713 -7.85 -0.36 10.40
C GLU A 713 -8.03 1.16 10.29
N CYS A 714 -8.80 1.65 9.30
CA CYS A 714 -9.14 3.07 9.19
C CYS A 714 -10.34 3.49 10.05
N VAL A 715 -11.06 2.57 10.71
CA VAL A 715 -12.25 2.93 11.52
C VAL A 715 -11.97 4.00 12.59
N PRO A 716 -10.83 3.96 13.32
CA PRO A 716 -10.50 5.02 14.27
C PRO A 716 -10.26 6.40 13.61
N HIS A 717 -9.93 6.44 12.32
CA HIS A 717 -9.89 7.68 11.54
C HIS A 717 -11.30 8.21 11.26
N LEU A 718 -12.21 7.32 10.83
CA LEU A 718 -13.56 7.68 10.39
C LEU A 718 -14.47 8.13 11.55
N ILE A 719 -14.49 7.36 12.64
CA ILE A 719 -15.47 7.52 13.73
C ILE A 719 -14.86 7.43 15.13
N ARG A 720 -13.53 7.50 15.25
CA ARG A 720 -12.79 7.45 16.54
C ARG A 720 -13.04 6.19 17.39
N LYS A 721 -13.79 5.20 16.87
CA LYS A 721 -13.99 3.93 17.53
C LYS A 721 -12.70 3.11 17.46
N PRO A 722 -12.14 2.68 18.60
CA PRO A 722 -10.96 1.82 18.59
C PRO A 722 -11.27 0.45 17.99
N VAL A 723 -10.27 -0.13 17.33
CA VAL A 723 -10.29 -1.52 16.85
C VAL A 723 -9.19 -2.34 17.52
N VAL A 724 -9.26 -3.66 17.40
CA VAL A 724 -8.20 -4.54 17.94
C VAL A 724 -7.03 -4.63 16.98
N GLU A 725 -7.32 -4.77 15.69
CA GLU A 725 -6.40 -4.84 14.57
C GLU A 725 -5.76 -3.47 14.28
N GLY A 726 -4.67 -3.43 13.51
CA GLY A 726 -4.01 -2.17 13.17
C GLY A 726 -2.82 -2.30 12.23
N GLY A 727 -2.28 -1.16 11.82
CA GLY A 727 -1.02 -1.09 11.08
C GLY A 727 0.20 -1.17 12.00
N ILE A 728 1.40 -1.14 11.41
CA ILE A 728 2.69 -0.97 12.13
C ILE A 728 2.85 -1.88 13.36
N LEU A 729 2.57 -3.16 13.19
CA LEU A 729 2.51 -4.17 14.26
C LEU A 729 3.76 -4.23 15.16
N THR A 730 4.94 -3.87 14.64
CA THR A 730 6.20 -3.84 15.41
C THR A 730 6.20 -2.80 16.53
N SER A 731 5.27 -1.85 16.50
CA SER A 731 5.19 -0.71 17.43
C SER A 731 4.36 -0.98 18.69
N SER A 732 3.77 -2.17 18.84
CA SER A 732 2.93 -2.49 20.00
C SER A 732 3.00 -3.97 20.38
N PRO A 733 3.23 -4.32 21.66
CA PRO A 733 3.07 -5.68 22.16
C PRO A 733 1.65 -6.20 22.02
N GLY A 734 0.65 -5.32 22.02
CA GLY A 734 -0.75 -5.66 21.81
C GLY A 734 -1.03 -6.37 20.48
N SER A 735 -0.16 -6.18 19.48
CA SER A 735 -0.27 -6.89 18.20
C SER A 735 -0.17 -8.40 18.36
N LEU A 736 0.63 -8.91 19.31
CA LEU A 736 0.79 -10.35 19.54
C LEU A 736 -0.57 -11.03 19.79
N TYR A 737 -1.41 -10.42 20.64
CA TYR A 737 -2.70 -10.97 21.05
C TYR A 737 -3.78 -10.76 19.99
N ALA A 738 -3.73 -9.64 19.26
CA ALA A 738 -4.62 -9.38 18.14
C ALA A 738 -4.42 -10.39 16.99
N TYR A 739 -3.18 -10.74 16.65
CA TYR A 739 -2.87 -11.76 15.64
C TYR A 739 -3.24 -13.18 16.11
N TYR A 740 -3.08 -13.48 17.41
CA TYR A 740 -3.60 -14.73 17.98
C TYR A 740 -5.13 -14.80 17.81
N LEU A 741 -5.86 -13.76 18.23
CA LEU A 741 -7.32 -13.66 18.08
C LEU A 741 -7.76 -13.76 16.61
N GLN A 742 -7.02 -13.14 15.67
CA GLN A 742 -7.34 -13.21 14.25
C GLN A 742 -7.32 -14.65 13.74
N SER A 743 -6.40 -15.49 14.23
CA SER A 743 -6.33 -16.92 13.91
C SER A 743 -7.56 -17.72 14.38
N GLU A 744 -8.21 -17.27 15.46
CA GLU A 744 -9.44 -17.92 15.96
C GLU A 744 -10.72 -17.44 15.27
N THR A 745 -10.68 -16.28 14.61
CA THR A 745 -11.86 -15.59 14.05
C THR A 745 -11.93 -15.62 12.52
N SER A 746 -10.86 -16.01 11.85
CA SER A 746 -10.68 -15.86 10.40
C SER A 746 -10.16 -17.13 9.74
N LYS A 747 -10.44 -17.31 8.44
CA LYS A 747 -9.91 -18.43 7.63
C LYS A 747 -8.39 -18.40 7.52
N ALA A 748 -7.85 -17.19 7.40
CA ALA A 748 -6.42 -16.92 7.32
C ALA A 748 -6.06 -15.86 8.37
N CYS A 749 -4.82 -15.91 8.84
CA CYS A 749 -4.23 -14.86 9.65
C CYS A 749 -3.28 -14.05 8.76
N ALA A 750 -3.25 -12.72 8.93
CA ALA A 750 -2.24 -11.90 8.28
C ALA A 750 -0.84 -12.33 8.75
N GLY A 751 0.21 -12.00 7.99
CA GLY A 751 1.59 -12.30 8.38
C GLY A 751 1.83 -11.89 9.83
N PHE A 752 2.07 -12.88 10.69
CA PHE A 752 2.03 -12.73 12.15
C PHE A 752 3.42 -12.42 12.71
N PRO A 753 3.51 -11.77 13.88
CA PRO A 753 4.78 -11.62 14.59
C PRO A 753 5.48 -12.97 14.82
N THR A 754 6.81 -13.00 14.79
CA THR A 754 7.58 -14.25 14.90
C THR A 754 7.41 -14.97 16.23
N LEU A 755 6.92 -14.27 17.27
CA LEU A 755 6.61 -14.84 18.57
C LEU A 755 5.23 -15.51 18.62
N VAL A 756 4.33 -15.21 17.69
CA VAL A 756 2.97 -15.77 17.67
C VAL A 756 3.00 -17.12 16.97
N THR A 757 2.50 -18.15 17.65
CA THR A 757 2.12 -19.41 17.01
C THR A 757 0.63 -19.35 16.69
N PRO A 758 0.23 -19.28 15.40
CA PRO A 758 -1.18 -19.25 15.02
C PRO A 758 -1.92 -20.48 15.54
N THR A 759 -3.18 -20.27 15.91
CA THR A 759 -4.11 -21.34 16.31
C THR A 759 -5.13 -21.61 15.19
N THR A 760 -6.11 -22.46 15.46
CA THR A 760 -7.20 -22.77 14.53
C THR A 760 -8.46 -21.96 14.84
N PHE A 761 -9.34 -21.86 13.85
CA PHE A 761 -10.64 -21.20 14.01
C PHE A 761 -11.44 -21.78 15.19
N ASN A 762 -11.79 -20.93 16.15
CA ASN A 762 -12.58 -21.28 17.32
C ASN A 762 -13.27 -20.04 17.90
N MET A 763 -14.52 -19.80 17.46
CA MET A 763 -15.26 -18.61 17.87
C MET A 763 -15.65 -18.59 19.36
N THR A 764 -15.72 -19.76 20.01
CA THR A 764 -16.00 -19.86 21.44
C THR A 764 -14.85 -19.27 22.25
N ASN A 765 -13.61 -19.71 21.98
CA ASN A 765 -12.41 -19.15 22.59
C ASN A 765 -12.21 -17.69 22.20
N ALA A 766 -12.40 -17.37 20.91
CA ALA A 766 -12.32 -16.00 20.42
C ALA A 766 -13.25 -15.05 21.18
N THR A 767 -14.44 -15.51 21.57
CA THR A 767 -15.38 -14.69 22.35
C THR A 767 -14.84 -14.34 23.73
N LEU A 768 -14.16 -15.27 24.41
CA LEU A 768 -13.49 -15.01 25.70
C LEU A 768 -12.35 -13.99 25.53
N HIS A 769 -11.53 -14.15 24.49
CA HIS A 769 -10.47 -13.19 24.17
C HIS A 769 -11.02 -11.81 23.78
N MET A 770 -12.09 -11.76 23.00
CA MET A 770 -12.76 -10.52 22.61
C MET A 770 -13.30 -9.77 23.83
N GLU A 771 -13.92 -10.46 24.79
CA GLU A 771 -14.37 -9.85 26.04
C GLU A 771 -13.20 -9.29 26.87
N LEU A 772 -12.10 -10.05 26.98
CA LEU A 772 -10.86 -9.59 27.63
C LEU A 772 -10.29 -8.34 26.95
N LEU A 773 -10.25 -8.31 25.62
CA LEU A 773 -9.78 -7.18 24.80
C LEU A 773 -10.84 -6.07 24.64
N ASN A 774 -11.95 -6.13 25.39
CA ASN A 774 -13.04 -5.13 25.37
C ASN A 774 -13.70 -4.93 24.00
N VAL A 775 -13.80 -5.96 23.17
CA VAL A 775 -14.50 -5.92 21.88
C VAL A 775 -16.00 -5.97 22.13
N LYS A 776 -16.69 -4.91 21.73
CA LYS A 776 -18.15 -4.81 21.85
C LYS A 776 -18.86 -5.13 20.53
N HIS A 777 -18.19 -4.89 19.40
CA HIS A 777 -18.75 -5.09 18.07
C HIS A 777 -17.82 -5.94 17.21
N PHE A 778 -18.39 -6.78 16.36
CA PHE A 778 -17.66 -7.59 15.39
C PHE A 778 -18.32 -7.49 14.02
N ILE A 779 -17.55 -7.14 12.98
CA ILE A 779 -18.04 -7.20 11.60
C ILE A 779 -17.48 -8.45 10.91
N ALA A 780 -18.40 -9.31 10.45
CA ALA A 780 -18.08 -10.61 9.88
C ALA A 780 -18.41 -10.66 8.38
N CYS A 781 -17.47 -11.13 7.58
CA CYS A 781 -17.62 -11.37 6.14
C CYS A 781 -17.64 -12.87 5.79
N TRP A 782 -16.75 -13.64 6.39
CA TRP A 782 -16.58 -15.07 6.16
C TRP A 782 -17.78 -15.84 6.69
N GLU A 783 -18.25 -16.82 5.92
CA GLU A 783 -19.51 -17.50 6.21
C GLU A 783 -19.46 -18.31 7.52
N GLU A 784 -18.35 -18.98 7.79
CA GLU A 784 -18.12 -19.78 8.98
C GLU A 784 -18.09 -18.89 10.24
N THR A 785 -17.46 -17.72 10.16
CA THR A 785 -17.50 -16.69 11.21
C THR A 785 -18.92 -16.21 11.47
N ARG A 786 -19.70 -15.89 10.42
CA ARG A 786 -21.10 -15.45 10.55
C ARG A 786 -21.97 -16.51 11.21
N ARG A 787 -21.87 -17.77 10.75
CA ARG A 787 -22.60 -18.91 11.32
C ARG A 787 -22.22 -19.14 12.79
N ALA A 788 -20.93 -19.10 13.11
CA ALA A 788 -20.45 -19.32 14.47
C ALA A 788 -20.92 -18.22 15.44
N LEU A 789 -20.87 -16.95 15.04
CA LEU A 789 -21.39 -15.83 15.84
C LEU A 789 -22.91 -15.94 16.04
N ALA A 790 -23.66 -16.31 15.00
CA ALA A 790 -25.11 -16.49 15.10
C ALA A 790 -25.52 -17.66 16.02
N ALA A 791 -24.66 -18.66 16.20
CA ALA A 791 -24.90 -19.81 17.07
C ALA A 791 -24.61 -19.52 18.55
N LEU A 792 -23.83 -18.48 18.87
CA LEU A 792 -23.44 -18.15 20.23
C LEU A 792 -24.44 -17.17 20.88
N PRO A 793 -25.08 -17.51 22.01
CA PRO A 793 -26.16 -16.71 22.59
C PRO A 793 -25.73 -15.33 23.10
N GLN A 794 -24.44 -15.15 23.40
CA GLN A 794 -23.86 -13.88 23.82
C GLN A 794 -23.74 -12.85 22.70
N TRP A 795 -23.83 -13.26 21.43
CA TRP A 795 -23.75 -12.36 20.28
C TRP A 795 -25.14 -12.07 19.71
N LYS A 796 -25.39 -10.80 19.39
CA LYS A 796 -26.60 -10.39 18.67
C LYS A 796 -26.24 -9.74 17.35
N LYS A 797 -26.81 -10.23 16.25
CA LYS A 797 -26.78 -9.55 14.95
C LYS A 797 -27.56 -8.23 15.02
N THR A 798 -26.93 -7.14 14.61
CA THR A 798 -27.49 -5.78 14.63
C THR A 798 -27.67 -5.18 13.24
N GLY A 799 -26.98 -5.69 12.22
CA GLY A 799 -27.12 -5.24 10.84
C GLY A 799 -26.54 -6.20 9.82
N GLU A 800 -26.95 -6.04 8.56
CA GLU A 800 -26.41 -6.77 7.41
C GLU A 800 -26.40 -5.86 6.18
N ARG A 801 -25.33 -5.95 5.40
CA ARG A 801 -25.23 -5.27 4.10
C ARG A 801 -24.29 -6.01 3.17
N ASP A 802 -24.76 -6.33 1.96
CA ASP A 802 -23.96 -6.86 0.86
C ASP A 802 -23.08 -8.08 1.24
N GLY A 803 -23.51 -8.91 2.20
CA GLY A 803 -22.79 -10.08 2.70
C GLY A 803 -21.86 -9.84 3.89
N TRP A 804 -21.82 -8.63 4.46
CA TRP A 804 -21.22 -8.34 5.76
C TRP A 804 -22.30 -8.25 6.83
N GLU A 805 -22.03 -8.83 7.99
CA GLU A 805 -22.94 -8.83 9.13
C GLU A 805 -22.27 -8.23 10.35
N LEU A 806 -22.98 -7.34 11.04
CA LEU A 806 -22.52 -6.69 12.26
C LEU A 806 -23.13 -7.38 13.47
N PHE A 807 -22.29 -7.72 14.45
CA PHE A 807 -22.68 -8.35 15.70
C PHE A 807 -22.28 -7.48 16.90
N GLU A 808 -23.09 -7.52 17.95
CA GLU A 808 -22.83 -6.89 19.24
C GLU A 808 -22.68 -7.98 20.32
N LEU A 809 -21.59 -7.91 21.09
CA LEU A 809 -21.33 -8.80 22.23
C LEU A 809 -22.09 -8.30 23.47
N ARG A 810 -22.91 -9.15 24.08
CA ARG A 810 -23.79 -8.78 25.20
C ARG A 810 -23.26 -9.16 26.58
N SER A 811 -22.10 -9.83 26.66
CA SER A 811 -21.54 -10.29 27.94
C SER A 811 -20.97 -9.17 28.82
N HIS A 812 -20.65 -8.01 28.25
CA HIS A 812 -20.13 -6.85 29.00
C HIS A 812 -20.66 -5.51 28.46
N ASP A 813 -20.51 -4.44 29.25
CA ASP A 813 -20.99 -3.08 28.96
C ASP A 813 -19.97 -2.22 28.17
N GLY A 814 -18.80 -2.76 27.87
CA GLY A 814 -17.74 -2.07 27.13
C GLY A 814 -16.80 -1.22 27.98
N LYS A 815 -16.83 -1.36 29.32
CA LYS A 815 -15.91 -0.65 30.22
C LYS A 815 -14.45 -1.11 30.10
N TYR A 816 -13.54 -0.14 30.20
CA TYR A 816 -12.10 -0.39 30.14
C TYR A 816 -11.49 -0.71 31.50
N VAL A 817 -12.05 -0.16 32.57
CA VAL A 817 -11.61 -0.44 33.94
C VAL A 817 -12.57 -1.43 34.58
N VAL A 818 -12.04 -2.57 35.03
CA VAL A 818 -12.83 -3.64 35.65
C VAL A 818 -12.13 -4.17 36.90
N LEU A 819 -12.93 -4.68 37.85
CA LEU A 819 -12.41 -5.49 38.94
C LEU A 819 -12.21 -6.92 38.41
N PRO A 820 -10.98 -7.47 38.45
CA PRO A 820 -10.75 -8.85 38.02
C PRO A 820 -11.47 -9.81 38.96
N ARG A 821 -11.99 -10.94 38.45
CA ARG A 821 -12.72 -11.95 39.27
C ARG A 821 -11.86 -12.56 40.37
N ARG A 822 -10.57 -12.74 40.10
CA ARG A 822 -9.57 -13.26 41.06
C ARG A 822 -8.50 -12.22 41.35
N TYR A 823 -7.94 -12.26 42.55
CA TYR A 823 -6.79 -11.44 42.89
C TYR A 823 -5.57 -11.78 42.00
N PRO A 824 -4.85 -10.78 41.47
CA PRO A 824 -3.66 -11.02 40.67
C PRO A 824 -2.54 -11.69 41.45
N ALA A 825 -1.90 -12.68 40.82
CA ALA A 825 -0.66 -13.26 41.32
C ALA A 825 0.54 -12.58 40.64
N ALA A 826 1.65 -12.40 41.34
CA ALA A 826 2.87 -11.90 40.73
C ALA A 826 3.78 -13.06 40.29
N VAL A 827 4.45 -12.89 39.15
CA VAL A 827 5.40 -13.86 38.60
C VAL A 827 6.66 -13.14 38.14
N ARG A 828 7.81 -13.78 38.33
CA ARG A 828 9.08 -13.38 37.72
C ARG A 828 9.29 -14.15 36.42
N VAL A 829 9.43 -13.41 35.33
CA VAL A 829 9.63 -13.95 33.99
C VAL A 829 10.73 -13.18 33.28
N THR A 830 11.50 -13.91 32.48
CA THR A 830 12.58 -13.33 31.66
C THR A 830 12.06 -12.66 30.39
N ASP A 831 11.03 -13.25 29.76
CA ASP A 831 10.35 -12.73 28.57
C ASP A 831 8.84 -12.67 28.82
N TRP A 832 8.39 -11.50 29.30
CA TRP A 832 6.99 -11.29 29.63
C TRP A 832 6.07 -11.36 28.41
N LYS A 833 6.57 -11.10 27.19
CA LYS A 833 5.77 -11.17 25.95
C LYS A 833 5.40 -12.61 25.64
N LYS A 834 6.37 -13.53 25.75
CA LYS A 834 6.13 -14.98 25.63
C LYS A 834 5.23 -15.49 26.75
N ALA A 835 5.49 -15.13 28.00
CA ALA A 835 4.65 -15.53 29.13
C ALA A 835 3.19 -15.05 28.97
N GLY A 836 3.00 -13.82 28.48
CA GLY A 836 1.68 -13.28 28.16
C GLY A 836 0.97 -14.05 27.05
N LEU A 837 1.69 -14.49 26.01
CA LEU A 837 1.14 -15.34 24.95
C LEU A 837 0.75 -16.74 25.45
N GLU A 838 1.60 -17.36 26.28
CA GLU A 838 1.29 -18.66 26.89
C GLU A 838 0.02 -18.60 27.76
N TRP A 839 -0.15 -17.51 28.52
CA TRP A 839 -1.37 -17.26 29.29
C TRP A 839 -2.58 -17.02 28.38
N PHE A 840 -2.42 -16.18 27.34
CA PHE A 840 -3.51 -15.86 26.41
C PHE A 840 -3.96 -17.11 25.63
N ALA A 841 -3.05 -18.02 25.28
CA ALA A 841 -3.37 -19.23 24.54
C ALA A 841 -4.15 -20.30 25.34
N ARG A 842 -4.34 -20.11 26.66
CA ARG A 842 -5.04 -21.07 27.54
C ARG A 842 -6.33 -20.47 28.09
N PRO A 843 -7.49 -20.69 27.43
CA PRO A 843 -8.78 -20.10 27.82
C PRO A 843 -9.16 -20.31 29.30
N ASN A 844 -8.82 -21.46 29.87
CA ASN A 844 -9.11 -21.79 31.28
C ASN A 844 -8.32 -20.92 32.28
N ALA A 845 -7.21 -20.31 31.86
CA ALA A 845 -6.35 -19.47 32.70
C ALA A 845 -6.73 -17.98 32.67
N LEU A 846 -7.59 -17.55 31.74
CA LEU A 846 -7.88 -16.12 31.50
C LEU A 846 -8.53 -15.41 32.70
N GLU A 847 -9.23 -16.14 33.57
CA GLU A 847 -9.83 -15.56 34.78
C GLU A 847 -8.79 -15.18 35.85
N GLN A 848 -7.59 -15.75 35.78
CA GLN A 848 -6.50 -15.47 36.72
C GLN A 848 -5.52 -14.47 36.09
N PRO A 849 -5.56 -13.18 36.48
CA PRO A 849 -4.57 -12.22 36.03
C PRO A 849 -3.23 -12.46 36.72
N PHE A 850 -2.15 -12.16 35.99
CA PHE A 850 -0.79 -12.17 36.52
C PHE A 850 -0.12 -10.80 36.35
N ILE A 851 0.70 -10.43 37.32
CA ILE A 851 1.58 -9.26 37.29
C ILE A 851 3.00 -9.74 36.96
N PHE A 852 3.57 -9.19 35.91
CA PHE A 852 4.94 -9.47 35.50
C PHE A 852 5.91 -8.55 36.24
N LEU A 853 6.81 -9.14 37.03
CA LEU A 853 7.89 -8.45 37.73
C LEU A 853 9.22 -8.76 37.05
N ARG A 854 10.12 -7.78 36.99
CA ARG A 854 11.49 -8.01 36.49
C ARG A 854 12.30 -8.86 37.47
N ASP A 855 13.38 -9.44 36.99
CA ASP A 855 14.33 -10.17 37.83
C ASP A 855 14.90 -9.24 38.91
N ASN A 856 14.86 -9.71 40.16
CA ASN A 856 15.28 -8.99 41.37
C ASN A 856 14.50 -7.70 41.70
N GLU A 857 13.38 -7.43 41.03
CA GLU A 857 12.51 -6.31 41.37
C GLU A 857 11.82 -6.57 42.72
N PRO A 858 12.09 -5.79 43.79
CA PRO A 858 11.41 -5.95 45.07
C PRO A 858 10.03 -5.31 44.99
N ASP A 859 9.00 -6.01 45.45
CA ASP A 859 7.66 -5.44 45.59
C ASP A 859 7.04 -5.82 46.95
N PRO A 860 6.74 -4.85 47.83
CA PRO A 860 6.18 -5.13 49.16
C PRO A 860 4.82 -5.84 49.13
N ARG A 861 4.02 -5.68 48.06
CA ARG A 861 2.72 -6.33 47.91
C ARG A 861 2.86 -7.80 47.54
N PHE A 862 3.95 -8.14 46.86
CA PHE A 862 4.24 -9.49 46.38
C PHE A 862 5.60 -9.99 46.91
N PRO A 863 5.70 -10.30 48.22
CA PRO A 863 6.95 -10.72 48.84
C PRO A 863 7.44 -12.09 48.34
N LYS A 864 6.54 -12.93 47.81
CA LYS A 864 6.83 -14.26 47.26
C LYS A 864 6.19 -14.42 45.87
N PRO A 865 6.74 -13.79 44.83
CA PRO A 865 6.25 -13.98 43.47
C PRO A 865 6.56 -15.40 42.99
N LEU A 866 5.71 -15.93 42.10
CA LEU A 866 5.89 -17.22 41.47
C LEU A 866 7.15 -17.22 40.60
N THR A 867 7.82 -18.37 40.57
CA THR A 867 8.84 -18.68 39.56
C THR A 867 8.19 -18.96 38.20
N GLN A 868 8.98 -18.90 37.12
CA GLN A 868 8.49 -19.20 35.78
C GLN A 868 7.89 -20.62 35.68
N ASP A 869 8.48 -21.62 36.34
CA ASP A 869 7.98 -23.00 36.33
C ASP A 869 6.69 -23.19 37.14
N GLU A 870 6.54 -22.47 38.25
CA GLU A 870 5.29 -22.43 39.02
C GLU A 870 4.19 -21.75 38.21
N PHE A 871 4.52 -20.70 37.46
CA PHE A 871 3.60 -20.03 36.56
C PHE A 871 3.11 -20.98 35.46
N MET A 872 4.00 -21.68 34.76
CA MET A 872 3.58 -22.64 33.72
C MET A 872 2.66 -23.74 34.29
N ARG A 873 2.99 -24.29 35.46
CA ARG A 873 2.12 -25.26 36.16
C ARG A 873 0.76 -24.67 36.53
N ALA A 874 0.74 -23.40 36.95
CA ALA A 874 -0.50 -22.70 37.27
C ALA A 874 -1.36 -22.40 36.03
N LEU A 875 -0.74 -22.20 34.86
CA LEU A 875 -1.49 -22.04 33.61
C LEU A 875 -2.20 -23.33 33.20
N ASP A 876 -1.56 -24.49 33.41
CA ASP A 876 -2.12 -25.79 33.06
C ASP A 876 -3.18 -26.26 34.09
N ASN A 877 -3.04 -25.86 35.36
CA ASN A 877 -4.03 -26.12 36.42
C ASN A 877 -4.32 -24.85 37.26
N PRO A 878 -5.18 -23.94 36.76
CA PRO A 878 -5.47 -22.66 37.43
C PRO A 878 -6.14 -22.82 38.80
N SER A 879 -6.88 -23.93 39.01
CA SER A 879 -7.49 -24.29 40.30
C SER A 879 -6.48 -24.55 41.41
N GLY A 880 -5.21 -24.83 41.07
CA GLY A 880 -4.14 -25.01 42.05
C GLY A 880 -3.66 -23.72 42.71
N LEU A 881 -3.98 -22.55 42.13
CA LEU A 881 -3.74 -21.26 42.76
C LEU A 881 -4.87 -20.93 43.73
N SER A 882 -4.55 -20.88 45.03
CA SER A 882 -5.43 -20.34 46.08
C SER A 882 -5.54 -18.81 45.99
N ALA A 883 -5.90 -18.27 44.82
CA ALA A 883 -6.18 -16.86 44.68
C ALA A 883 -7.58 -16.58 45.27
N ALA A 884 -7.66 -15.66 46.23
CA ALA A 884 -8.94 -15.22 46.76
C ALA A 884 -9.80 -14.66 45.62
N GLU A 885 -11.10 -14.98 45.64
CA GLU A 885 -12.06 -14.31 44.77
C GLU A 885 -12.15 -12.83 45.15
N THR A 886 -12.16 -11.97 44.15
CA THR A 886 -12.45 -10.56 44.35
C THR A 886 -13.93 -10.47 44.68
N GLY A 887 -14.27 -10.32 45.97
CA GLY A 887 -15.66 -10.27 46.41
C GLY A 887 -16.50 -9.20 45.68
N PRO A 888 -17.84 -9.31 45.68
CA PRO A 888 -18.74 -8.47 44.88
C PRO A 888 -18.80 -6.99 45.32
N ASN A 889 -18.04 -6.61 46.34
CA ASN A 889 -18.16 -5.32 47.02
C ASN A 889 -17.19 -4.29 46.41
N GLY A 890 -17.53 -3.81 45.22
CA GLY A 890 -16.78 -2.76 44.57
C GLY A 890 -17.46 -2.27 43.28
N THR A 891 -17.68 -0.96 43.17
CA THR A 891 -18.26 -0.35 41.95
C THR A 891 -17.31 0.68 41.35
N ILE A 892 -17.31 0.74 40.02
CA ILE A 892 -16.64 1.78 39.23
C ILE A 892 -17.75 2.64 38.61
N GLU A 893 -17.86 3.89 39.06
CA GLU A 893 -19.06 4.71 38.86
C GLU A 893 -18.91 5.72 37.71
N ALA A 894 -17.68 6.15 37.43
CA ALA A 894 -17.39 7.05 36.33
C ALA A 894 -16.04 6.67 35.74
N GLU A 895 -15.98 6.27 34.46
CA GLU A 895 -14.73 6.10 33.73
C GLU A 895 -14.66 7.06 32.54
N SER A 896 -13.46 7.58 32.28
CA SER A 896 -13.15 8.39 31.12
C SER A 896 -11.82 7.94 30.55
N VAL A 897 -11.84 7.46 29.30
CA VAL A 897 -10.67 6.97 28.59
C VAL A 897 -10.42 7.88 27.41
N ALA A 898 -9.35 8.67 27.50
CA ALA A 898 -8.78 9.46 26.42
C ALA A 898 -7.40 8.90 26.05
N ASP A 899 -6.83 9.41 24.96
CA ASP A 899 -5.52 8.93 24.49
C ASP A 899 -4.39 9.12 25.50
N ASP A 900 -4.34 10.23 26.24
CA ASP A 900 -3.27 10.53 27.20
C ASP A 900 -3.72 10.46 28.66
N ARG A 901 -4.98 10.14 28.91
CA ARG A 901 -5.58 10.20 30.24
C ARG A 901 -6.62 9.10 30.42
N ILE A 902 -6.50 8.37 31.51
CA ILE A 902 -7.52 7.44 31.98
C ILE A 902 -7.90 7.89 33.39
N ALA A 903 -9.16 8.23 33.61
CA ALA A 903 -9.64 8.66 34.92
C ALA A 903 -10.84 7.82 35.32
N PHE A 904 -10.88 7.37 36.58
CA PHE A 904 -12.04 6.68 37.10
C PHE A 904 -12.25 6.92 38.59
N THR A 905 -13.51 6.81 39.04
CA THR A 905 -13.90 6.84 40.44
C THR A 905 -14.35 5.45 40.89
N THR A 906 -13.81 4.98 42.01
CA THR A 906 -14.05 3.63 42.56
C THR A 906 -14.38 3.64 44.04
N ARG A 907 -15.27 2.73 44.44
CA ARG A 907 -15.54 2.41 45.86
C ARG A 907 -14.74 1.22 46.38
N ALA A 908 -13.92 0.60 45.53
CA ALA A 908 -13.12 -0.58 45.82
C ALA A 908 -11.66 -0.22 46.15
N VAL A 909 -11.44 0.76 47.03
CA VAL A 909 -10.09 1.21 47.40
C VAL A 909 -9.29 0.04 48.01
N GLY A 910 -8.03 -0.09 47.62
CA GLY A 910 -7.12 -1.18 48.00
C GLY A 910 -7.27 -2.46 47.18
N MET A 911 -8.32 -2.59 46.35
CA MET A 911 -8.56 -3.75 45.49
C MET A 911 -7.92 -3.58 44.10
N PRO A 912 -7.56 -4.68 43.41
CA PRO A 912 -6.97 -4.61 42.07
C PRO A 912 -7.96 -4.08 41.04
N HIS A 913 -7.51 -3.14 40.20
CA HIS A 913 -8.26 -2.65 39.04
C HIS A 913 -7.49 -2.99 37.77
N LEU A 914 -8.08 -3.82 36.90
CA LEU A 914 -7.56 -4.15 35.58
C LEU A 914 -8.02 -3.08 34.59
N ILE A 915 -7.06 -2.46 33.92
CA ILE A 915 -7.30 -1.46 32.88
C ILE A 915 -6.94 -2.13 31.55
N LYS A 916 -7.93 -2.35 30.69
CA LYS A 916 -7.82 -3.02 29.38
C LYS A 916 -7.15 -2.13 28.32
N ILE A 917 -6.02 -1.51 28.68
CA ILE A 917 -5.14 -0.68 27.86
C ILE A 917 -3.71 -1.15 28.11
N ASN A 918 -2.90 -1.21 27.05
CA ASN A 918 -1.53 -1.70 27.15
C ASN A 918 -0.70 -0.89 28.14
N TYR A 919 0.18 -1.58 28.86
CA TYR A 919 1.17 -0.99 29.73
C TYR A 919 2.31 -0.34 28.93
N HIS A 920 2.80 0.78 29.46
CA HIS A 920 4.04 1.43 29.01
C HIS A 920 4.62 2.23 30.19
N PRO A 921 5.95 2.29 30.38
CA PRO A 921 6.59 2.96 31.53
C PRO A 921 6.31 4.47 31.62
N ASN A 922 5.81 5.06 30.54
CA ASN A 922 5.45 6.48 30.48
C ASN A 922 4.10 6.77 31.13
N TRP A 923 3.25 5.78 31.36
CA TRP A 923 2.06 5.97 32.17
C TRP A 923 2.45 6.28 33.62
N LYS A 924 1.84 7.34 34.17
CA LYS A 924 1.99 7.78 35.56
C LYS A 924 0.62 7.77 36.20
N VAL A 925 0.54 7.44 37.48
CA VAL A 925 -0.73 7.33 38.21
C VAL A 925 -0.76 8.29 39.40
N ARG A 926 -1.95 8.85 39.65
CA ARG A 926 -2.34 9.54 40.87
C ARG A 926 -3.55 8.79 41.47
N GLY A 927 -3.60 8.69 42.80
CA GLY A 927 -4.63 7.92 43.50
C GLY A 927 -4.30 6.43 43.63
N ALA A 928 -3.12 6.01 43.16
CA ALA A 928 -2.50 4.72 43.44
C ALA A 928 -0.97 4.89 43.52
N SER A 929 -0.29 4.00 44.22
CA SER A 929 1.17 4.01 44.38
C SER A 929 1.93 3.59 43.11
N ARG A 930 1.37 2.67 42.32
CA ARG A 930 2.08 2.03 41.20
C ARG A 930 1.14 1.51 40.11
N ILE A 931 1.65 1.50 38.87
CA ILE A 931 1.07 0.78 37.72
C ILE A 931 1.89 -0.48 37.48
N TYR A 932 1.21 -1.61 37.44
CA TYR A 932 1.80 -2.92 37.18
C TYR A 932 1.58 -3.33 35.72
N LEU A 933 2.60 -3.93 35.09
CA LEU A 933 2.46 -4.66 33.84
C LEU A 933 1.78 -6.00 34.14
N ALA A 934 0.64 -6.25 33.51
CA ALA A 934 -0.19 -7.42 33.77
C ALA A 934 -0.55 -8.16 32.47
N THR A 935 -1.04 -9.39 32.61
CA THR A 935 -1.51 -10.18 31.48
C THR A 935 -2.69 -9.52 30.73
N PRO A 936 -2.76 -9.65 29.39
CA PRO A 936 -1.69 -10.16 28.53
C PRO A 936 -0.54 -9.14 28.38
N CYS A 937 -0.86 -7.84 28.32
CA CYS A 937 0.10 -6.74 28.38
C CYS A 937 -0.54 -5.45 28.96
N PHE A 938 -1.57 -5.60 29.78
CA PHE A 938 -2.40 -4.54 30.32
C PHE A 938 -1.84 -3.91 31.59
N MET A 939 -2.58 -2.96 32.16
CA MET A 939 -2.22 -2.28 33.39
C MET A 939 -3.09 -2.76 34.55
N ILE A 940 -2.46 -2.98 35.72
CA ILE A 940 -3.17 -3.13 36.99
C ILE A 940 -2.74 -2.03 37.96
N VAL A 941 -3.69 -1.44 38.67
CA VAL A 941 -3.46 -0.51 39.77
C VAL A 941 -4.19 -0.95 41.03
N TYR A 942 -3.65 -0.59 42.19
CA TYR A 942 -4.30 -0.73 43.49
C TYR A 942 -4.58 0.67 44.03
N PRO A 943 -5.83 1.16 43.93
CA PRO A 943 -6.15 2.51 44.35
C PRO A 943 -5.93 2.72 45.84
N ASP A 944 -5.27 3.81 46.21
CA ASP A 944 -5.13 4.30 47.58
C ASP A 944 -6.18 5.40 47.88
N GLN A 945 -6.87 5.88 46.83
CA GLN A 945 -7.92 6.90 46.89
C GLN A 945 -9.07 6.52 45.95
N GLU A 946 -10.27 7.07 46.19
CA GLU A 946 -11.45 6.82 45.35
C GLU A 946 -11.29 7.34 43.92
N ASN A 947 -10.56 8.45 43.74
CA ASN A 947 -10.35 9.07 42.44
C ASN A 947 -8.95 8.71 41.92
N VAL A 948 -8.92 7.96 40.83
CA VAL A 948 -7.69 7.49 40.20
C VAL A 948 -7.52 8.12 38.84
N GLU A 949 -6.31 8.59 38.55
CA GLU A 949 -5.99 9.20 37.28
C GLU A 949 -4.64 8.72 36.77
N LEU A 950 -4.62 8.13 35.57
CA LEU A 950 -3.43 7.79 34.82
C LEU A 950 -3.21 8.83 33.73
N ARG A 951 -1.97 9.29 33.57
CA ARG A 951 -1.55 10.18 32.48
C ARG A 951 -0.34 9.64 31.74
N TYR A 952 -0.34 9.77 30.42
CA TYR A 952 0.81 9.43 29.60
C TYR A 952 1.84 10.59 29.61
N GLY A 953 2.94 10.38 30.33
CA GLY A 953 3.99 11.37 30.58
C GLY A 953 5.28 11.12 29.79
N TYR A 954 6.36 11.73 30.28
CA TYR A 954 7.72 11.58 29.74
C TYR A 954 8.55 10.65 30.63
N SER A 955 9.41 9.84 30.00
CA SER A 955 10.47 9.08 30.65
C SER A 955 11.73 9.94 30.87
N PRO A 956 12.69 9.47 31.68
CA PRO A 956 14.01 10.10 31.76
C PRO A 956 14.72 10.19 30.39
N ALA A 957 14.54 9.20 29.52
CA ALA A 957 15.11 9.20 28.17
C ALA A 957 14.46 10.28 27.28
N ASP A 958 13.15 10.50 27.42
CA ASP A 958 12.44 11.59 26.74
C ASP A 958 13.00 12.96 27.15
N ILE A 959 13.17 13.17 28.46
CA ILE A 959 13.70 14.42 29.00
C ILE A 959 15.13 14.65 28.53
N ALA A 960 15.99 13.63 28.63
CA ALA A 960 17.38 13.72 28.17
C ALA A 960 17.45 14.02 26.66
N GLY A 961 16.63 13.35 25.84
CA GLY A 961 16.54 13.59 24.41
C GLY A 961 16.10 15.02 24.08
N MET A 962 15.09 15.55 24.78
CA MET A 962 14.65 16.94 24.62
C MET A 962 15.74 17.94 24.98
N ILE A 963 16.47 17.73 26.09
CA ILE A 963 17.59 18.59 26.50
C ILE A 963 18.68 18.61 25.41
N LEU A 964 19.05 17.45 24.88
CA LEU A 964 20.04 17.34 23.79
C LEU A 964 19.56 18.01 22.49
N ALA A 965 18.28 17.91 22.17
CA ALA A 965 17.69 18.60 21.03
C ALA A 965 17.74 20.12 21.19
N VAL A 966 17.42 20.65 22.37
CA VAL A 966 17.57 22.08 22.68
C VAL A 966 19.03 22.52 22.55
N ALA A 967 19.99 21.71 23.02
CA ALA A 967 21.41 21.99 22.83
C ALA A 967 21.79 22.02 21.34
N GLY A 968 21.32 21.05 20.54
CA GLY A 968 21.54 21.01 19.09
C GLY A 968 20.99 22.25 18.37
N VAL A 969 19.76 22.66 18.70
CA VAL A 969 19.13 23.88 18.16
C VAL A 969 19.92 25.12 18.57
N THR A 970 20.42 25.18 19.80
CA THR A 970 21.26 26.28 20.28
C THR A 970 22.58 26.36 19.49
N VAL A 971 23.24 25.24 19.25
CA VAL A 971 24.45 25.16 18.41
C VAL A 971 24.15 25.65 16.99
N LEU A 972 23.03 25.22 16.38
CA LEU A 972 22.62 25.72 15.06
C LEU A 972 22.42 27.24 15.05
N ALA A 973 21.73 27.79 16.06
CA ALA A 973 21.47 29.22 16.15
C ALA A 973 22.78 30.03 16.27
N VAL A 974 23.72 29.59 17.10
CA VAL A 974 25.04 30.22 17.24
C VAL A 974 25.82 30.20 15.92
N LEU A 975 25.83 29.06 15.23
CA LEU A 975 26.48 28.93 13.92
C LEU A 975 25.83 29.84 12.86
N GLY A 976 24.49 29.95 12.88
CA GLY A 976 23.73 30.84 12.00
C GLY A 976 24.06 32.32 12.24
N ILE A 977 24.07 32.76 13.50
CA ILE A 977 24.44 34.13 13.88
C ILE A 977 25.88 34.44 13.47
N ALA A 978 26.82 33.52 13.70
CA ALA A 978 28.21 33.68 13.29
C ALA A 978 28.36 33.81 11.75
N ALA A 979 27.57 33.06 10.98
CA ALA A 979 27.55 33.16 9.53
C ALA A 979 27.01 34.52 9.05
N ILE A 980 25.92 35.01 9.65
CA ILE A 980 25.35 36.33 9.34
C ILE A 980 26.34 37.44 9.67
N ARG A 981 26.97 37.40 10.85
CA ARG A 981 27.99 38.40 11.25
C ARG A 981 29.15 38.43 10.26
N ARG A 982 29.68 37.28 9.85
CA ARG A 982 30.73 37.22 8.81
C ARG A 982 30.29 37.82 7.48
N HIS A 983 29.02 37.67 7.11
CA HIS A 983 28.50 38.25 5.87
C HIS A 983 28.35 39.78 5.97
N LEU A 984 27.90 40.29 7.12
CA LEU A 984 27.77 41.73 7.39
C LEU A 984 29.11 42.44 7.60
N SER A 985 30.14 41.74 8.08
CA SER A 985 31.49 42.28 8.27
C SER A 985 32.35 42.29 6.99
N MET A 986 31.85 41.77 5.87
CA MET A 986 32.54 41.87 4.59
C MET A 986 32.29 43.27 3.99
N PRO A 987 33.33 44.05 3.64
CA PRO A 987 33.13 45.35 3.00
C PRO A 987 32.38 45.18 1.66
N PRO A 988 31.54 46.16 1.25
CA PRO A 988 30.78 46.07 0.02
C PRO A 988 31.73 45.85 -1.17
N ALA A 989 31.46 44.81 -1.95
CA ALA A 989 32.21 44.50 -3.16
C ALA A 989 31.93 45.56 -4.23
N GLY A 990 32.69 46.65 -4.21
CA GLY A 990 32.58 47.73 -5.20
C GLY A 990 33.15 49.08 -4.76
N ALA A 991 34.43 49.14 -4.37
CA ALA A 991 35.19 50.40 -4.36
C ALA A 991 36.69 50.13 -4.50
N GLY A 992 37.29 50.63 -5.59
CA GLY A 992 38.72 50.56 -5.92
C GLY A 992 39.05 49.28 -6.71
N VAL A 993 39.44 49.33 -7.99
CA VAL A 993 40.59 50.07 -8.52
C VAL A 993 40.27 50.60 -9.93
N GLN A 994 40.26 51.93 -10.08
CA GLN A 994 40.64 52.57 -11.34
C GLN A 994 42.17 52.52 -11.42
N GLN A 995 42.72 51.94 -12.49
CA GLN A 995 44.08 52.25 -12.94
C GLN A 995 43.97 53.18 -14.16
N PRO A 996 44.87 54.17 -14.29
CA PRO A 996 44.98 54.97 -15.51
C PRO A 996 45.41 54.14 -16.71
#